data_AF-A0A5H2Y404-F1
#
_entry.id   AF-A0A5H2Y404-F1
#
_cell.length_a   1.000
_cell.length_b   1.000
_cell.length_c   1.000
_cell.angle_alpha   90.00
_cell.angle_beta   90.00
_cell.angle_gamma   90.00
#
_symmetry.space_group_name_H-M   'P 1'
#
loop_
_entity.id
_entity.type
_entity.pdbx_description
1 polymer ?
#
loop_
_entity_poly.entity_id
_entity_poly.type
_entity_poly.pdbx_seq_one_letter_code
_entity_poly.pdbx_strand_id
1 'polypeptide(L)'
;MDNQALQIVNQAPSNTGQDLAKLRQQGMARIQQFAPNTWTDHNRFDPGVTLLEVLVYVLSDLSYKLDYSVPELLAQADARGSVKFYEPEQVLFSHCVTEDDYRRLVLDLRDVKNVHVTTRQNVDASTNIIDFNVLLYAPDENKKSAVTEQLSGVFAKARCVNHTLGNIMFYDISKVNVGMTLSLKHVDDLVALLVEIYTLIGREISPDIPKYSAAQLLQRGLKIDEIYQGPKPQYGFVLDEDLHKSAYSVRLFSSNILSVLHEHEHIEQVNAFHFVADQNGSNYNAQEGYEFWQIQFGSDDNSQIINIAELGFDEANFFNELALLIDGQPYQLTDDEKNAIRAGLQGLKLPPSLPANSMLPRLQSGEYLGLSDYRSLQHELPQVYAVTEQTLDARIDSEQKAQLLQFKGYLQLFDQIMADQHKQLDVLPDILSLPQASVFEGLGQLLDRMLASESLNEGQVSAFWQQVCALPHSQLSQALTGISGIEHLLDTASLAYWQRGMQHNLESDFSIAQLTRLNHSAQHLLARFAERTVDANLLKYKAVFAFYTSSLEDARDPNPQESLLERLVLLRQYIDKCRLLSEIGVLGENRCQGYDYLANDIQQSQCSSMVKGIMRRLGLSHPAHMPLAIHNRESFYLVEGSLVEAGMLQGDELDAALRMQLSRSLYFVLPDWTTRFASLEFRQFTERKIRELTPLHMPVHCLWLDRETMSLFERLYYGWLNYFSQTQKVRFTQPSESLSDIQQQLSKLLGAFFTYPMPVEPNTGPQWPLSTVLLTHQAGQNNQWDTVKANMVSLLAMYCTDSSGHEFVVEGQTSSAIYQSVAANIAQHAAHFPSGFSADDIFYLSAQHYIDDICRPSISDHAERSQRLTIGYTPLAYLRPLYPVSISTINPSATAQSKFIVAHSKPNRI
;
A
#
# COMPACT_ATOMS: atom_id res chain seq x y z
N MET A 1 34.78 -34.10 48.22
CA MET A 1 34.53 -35.36 47.50
C MET A 1 33.08 -35.71 47.74
N ASP A 2 32.22 -35.43 46.76
CA ASP A 2 30.91 -36.05 46.65
C ASP A 2 30.62 -36.24 45.16
N ASN A 3 30.65 -37.51 44.76
CA ASN A 3 30.29 -38.00 43.43
C ASN A 3 28.76 -38.01 43.35
N GLN A 4 28.15 -36.90 42.89
CA GLN A 4 26.79 -36.97 42.37
C GLN A 4 26.88 -37.34 40.88
N ALA A 5 26.86 -38.64 40.63
CA ALA A 5 26.56 -39.16 39.30
C ALA A 5 25.18 -38.62 38.89
N LEU A 6 25.16 -37.82 37.82
CA LEU A 6 23.93 -37.40 37.14
C LEU A 6 23.14 -38.67 36.79
N GLN A 7 22.08 -38.95 37.54
CA GLN A 7 21.07 -39.91 37.11
C GLN A 7 20.33 -39.30 35.91
N ILE A 8 20.58 -39.85 34.73
CA ILE A 8 19.77 -39.56 33.54
C ILE A 8 18.35 -40.05 33.86
N VAL A 9 17.44 -39.10 34.08
CA VAL A 9 16.03 -39.40 34.28
C VAL A 9 15.50 -39.94 32.96
N ASN A 10 15.08 -41.20 32.96
CA ASN A 10 14.55 -41.90 31.79
C ASN A 10 13.10 -41.42 31.53
N GLN A 11 12.92 -40.18 31.10
CA GLN A 11 11.63 -39.70 30.60
C GLN A 11 11.40 -40.27 29.21
N ALA A 12 10.23 -40.87 28.98
CA ALA A 12 9.85 -41.34 27.65
C ALA A 12 9.83 -40.14 26.68
N PRO A 13 10.44 -40.26 25.48
CA PRO A 13 10.44 -39.16 24.54
C PRO A 13 9.02 -38.76 24.16
N SER A 14 8.74 -37.45 24.10
CA SER A 14 7.45 -36.88 23.71
C SER A 14 7.10 -37.24 22.25
N ASN A 15 8.12 -37.41 21.40
CA ASN A 15 7.98 -37.77 20.00
C ASN A 15 8.22 -39.28 19.79
N THR A 16 7.23 -39.98 19.21
CA THR A 16 7.33 -41.42 18.96
C THR A 16 8.44 -41.80 17.98
N GLY A 17 8.92 -40.87 17.15
CA GLY A 17 10.07 -41.08 16.27
C GLY A 17 11.42 -41.13 16.98
N GLN A 18 11.48 -40.73 18.25
CA GLN A 18 12.67 -40.83 19.09
C GLN A 18 12.66 -42.11 19.96
N ASP A 19 11.54 -42.86 19.97
CA ASP A 19 11.42 -44.16 20.65
C ASP A 19 11.83 -45.30 19.70
N LEU A 20 13.12 -45.67 19.76
CA LEU A 20 13.70 -46.73 18.95
C LEU A 20 12.99 -48.08 19.11
N ALA A 21 12.55 -48.42 20.33
CA ALA A 21 11.90 -49.70 20.59
C ALA A 21 10.54 -49.76 19.88
N LYS A 22 9.78 -48.67 19.95
CA LYS A 22 8.48 -48.55 19.27
C LYS A 22 8.62 -48.50 17.75
N LEU A 23 9.59 -47.76 17.22
CA LEU A 23 9.87 -47.74 15.78
C LEU A 23 10.28 -49.12 15.25
N ARG A 24 11.14 -49.84 15.98
CA ARG A 24 11.50 -51.23 15.66
C ARG A 24 10.29 -52.16 15.66
N GLN A 25 9.41 -52.02 16.65
CA GLN A 25 8.17 -52.81 16.71
C GLN A 25 7.27 -52.53 15.51
N GLN A 26 7.15 -51.25 15.09
CA GLN A 26 6.38 -50.88 13.90
C GLN A 26 6.98 -51.46 12.62
N GLY A 27 8.29 -51.35 12.44
CA GLY A 27 8.99 -51.94 11.30
C GLY A 27 8.83 -53.45 11.24
N MET A 28 8.96 -54.13 12.38
CA MET A 28 8.76 -55.58 12.49
C MET A 28 7.33 -55.99 12.12
N ALA A 29 6.32 -55.26 12.61
CA ALA A 29 4.93 -55.51 12.27
C ALA A 29 4.67 -55.36 10.75
N ARG A 30 5.32 -54.39 10.10
CA ARG A 30 5.24 -54.23 8.63
C ARG A 30 5.89 -55.39 7.89
N ILE A 31 7.07 -55.85 8.31
CA ILE A 31 7.75 -57.02 7.71
C ILE A 31 6.86 -58.25 7.81
N GLN A 32 6.30 -58.53 8.99
CA GLN A 32 5.40 -59.66 9.22
C GLN A 32 4.12 -59.57 8.37
N GLN A 33 3.65 -58.36 8.09
CA GLN A 33 2.49 -58.13 7.21
C GLN A 33 2.82 -58.37 5.73
N PHE A 34 3.98 -57.91 5.25
CA PHE A 34 4.36 -57.98 3.83
C PHE A 34 5.00 -59.32 3.42
N ALA A 35 5.68 -60.00 4.36
CA ALA A 35 6.42 -61.24 4.11
C ALA A 35 6.08 -62.37 5.10
N PRO A 36 4.78 -62.64 5.39
CA PRO A 36 4.37 -63.53 6.49
C PRO A 36 4.89 -64.96 6.35
N ASN A 37 5.08 -65.43 5.11
CA ASN A 37 5.46 -66.80 4.80
C ASN A 37 6.87 -66.92 4.20
N THR A 38 7.45 -65.81 3.73
CA THR A 38 8.74 -65.80 3.02
C THR A 38 9.90 -65.33 3.91
N TRP A 39 9.63 -64.54 4.95
CA TRP A 39 10.61 -64.14 5.95
C TRP A 39 10.03 -64.42 7.34
N THR A 40 10.32 -65.60 7.88
CA THR A 40 9.72 -66.10 9.13
C THR A 40 10.65 -65.98 10.33
N ASP A 41 11.96 -65.90 10.11
CA ASP A 41 12.97 -65.67 11.14
C ASP A 41 13.13 -64.16 11.39
N HIS A 42 12.82 -63.72 12.61
CA HIS A 42 12.89 -62.32 13.03
C HIS A 42 13.86 -62.13 14.21
N ASN A 43 14.81 -63.06 14.38
CA ASN A 43 15.82 -62.99 15.43
C ASN A 43 16.86 -61.90 15.15
N ARG A 44 17.56 -61.44 16.21
CA ARG A 44 18.58 -60.38 16.11
C ARG A 44 19.81 -60.73 15.27
N PHE A 45 20.03 -62.00 14.97
CA PHE A 45 21.15 -62.43 14.13
C PHE A 45 20.81 -62.43 12.63
N ASP A 46 19.55 -62.21 12.27
CA ASP A 46 19.11 -62.06 10.89
C ASP A 46 19.64 -60.73 10.31
N PRO A 47 20.36 -60.75 9.16
CA PRO A 47 20.91 -59.54 8.58
C PRO A 47 19.90 -58.46 8.19
N GLY A 48 18.68 -58.84 7.80
CA GLY A 48 17.62 -57.90 7.49
C GLY A 48 17.00 -57.28 8.74
N VAL A 49 16.98 -58.00 9.88
CA VAL A 49 16.58 -57.42 11.17
C VAL A 49 17.63 -56.42 11.66
N THR A 50 18.92 -56.72 11.50
CA THR A 50 20.01 -55.75 11.75
C THR A 50 19.84 -54.49 10.90
N LEU A 51 19.53 -54.63 9.61
CA LEU A 51 19.28 -53.49 8.74
C LEU A 51 18.07 -52.66 9.21
N LEU A 52 16.99 -53.30 9.64
CA LEU A 52 15.85 -52.60 10.22
C LEU A 52 16.25 -51.79 11.46
N GLU A 53 17.07 -52.35 12.36
CA GLU A 53 17.52 -51.65 13.56
C GLU A 53 18.37 -50.42 13.22
N VAL A 54 19.24 -50.52 12.21
CA VAL A 54 20.02 -49.37 11.69
C VAL A 54 19.10 -48.31 11.07
N LEU A 55 18.12 -48.71 10.25
CA LEU A 55 17.16 -47.77 9.65
C LEU A 55 16.34 -47.04 10.73
N VAL A 56 15.96 -47.74 11.79
CA VAL A 56 15.26 -47.15 12.94
C VAL A 56 16.13 -46.09 13.63
N TYR A 57 17.43 -46.36 13.81
CA TYR A 57 18.35 -45.40 14.38
C TYR A 57 18.51 -44.15 13.48
N VAL A 58 18.72 -44.33 12.18
CA VAL A 58 18.86 -43.21 11.23
C VAL A 58 17.58 -42.37 11.14
N LEU A 59 16.40 -43.00 11.16
CA LEU A 59 15.12 -42.29 11.22
C LEU A 59 14.96 -41.46 12.50
N SER A 60 15.51 -41.94 13.62
CA SER A 60 15.43 -41.20 14.89
C SER A 60 16.24 -39.91 14.89
N ASP A 61 17.36 -39.85 14.15
CA ASP A 61 18.14 -38.63 13.95
C ASP A 61 17.31 -37.55 13.20
N LEU A 62 16.61 -37.95 12.13
CA LEU A 62 15.68 -37.06 11.43
C LEU A 62 14.57 -36.57 12.37
N SER A 63 14.02 -37.47 13.19
CA SER A 63 12.99 -37.11 14.18
C SER A 63 13.51 -36.18 15.28
N TYR A 64 14.80 -36.24 15.62
CA TYR A 64 15.43 -35.34 16.56
C TYR A 64 15.59 -33.94 15.95
N LYS A 65 16.02 -33.86 14.69
CA LYS A 65 16.14 -32.60 13.95
C LYS A 65 14.79 -31.91 13.74
N LEU A 66 13.71 -32.67 13.52
CA LEU A 66 12.36 -32.11 13.40
C LEU A 66 11.80 -31.54 14.71
N ASP A 67 12.42 -31.84 15.86
CA ASP A 67 11.98 -31.39 17.19
C ASP A 67 12.63 -30.06 17.62
N TYR A 68 13.54 -29.50 16.80
CA TYR A 68 14.07 -28.16 17.02
C TYR A 68 12.97 -27.10 16.97
N SER A 69 13.21 -25.95 17.61
CA SER A 69 12.23 -24.88 17.64
C SER A 69 12.01 -24.28 16.25
N VAL A 70 10.81 -23.75 15.98
CA VAL A 70 10.48 -23.12 14.69
C VAL A 70 11.49 -22.03 14.29
N PRO A 71 11.98 -21.15 15.20
CA PRO A 71 13.02 -20.18 14.86
C PRO A 71 14.33 -20.81 14.37
N GLU A 72 14.73 -21.95 14.91
CA GLU A 72 15.94 -22.69 14.50
C GLU A 72 15.71 -23.42 13.17
N LEU A 73 14.55 -24.06 12.99
CA LEU A 73 14.16 -24.72 11.73
C LEU A 73 14.06 -23.74 10.55
N LEU A 74 13.76 -22.48 10.82
CA LEU A 74 13.65 -21.41 9.81
C LEU A 74 14.92 -20.56 9.69
N ALA A 75 15.96 -20.84 10.48
CA ALA A 75 17.23 -20.12 10.41
C ALA A 75 17.97 -20.44 9.10
N GLN A 76 18.72 -19.47 8.57
CA GLN A 76 19.55 -19.64 7.36
C GLN A 76 21.00 -19.29 7.68
N ALA A 77 21.95 -19.99 7.03
CA ALA A 77 23.39 -19.83 7.24
C ALA A 77 23.88 -18.38 7.00
N ASP A 78 23.28 -17.70 6.02
CA ASP A 78 23.53 -16.28 5.77
C ASP A 78 22.65 -15.41 6.67
N ALA A 79 23.22 -15.02 7.81
CA ALA A 79 22.62 -14.08 8.75
C ALA A 79 22.46 -12.69 8.11
N ARG A 80 21.26 -12.40 7.61
CA ARG A 80 20.74 -11.02 7.49
C ARG A 80 19.56 -10.74 8.43
N GLY A 81 19.50 -11.45 9.57
CA GLY A 81 18.46 -11.27 10.60
C GLY A 81 17.09 -11.78 10.13
N SER A 82 16.52 -12.74 10.85
CA SER A 82 15.17 -13.23 10.64
C SER A 82 14.14 -12.12 10.95
N VAL A 83 12.86 -12.25 10.57
CA VAL A 83 12.17 -13.43 10.04
C VAL A 83 11.46 -13.05 8.75
N LYS A 84 11.40 -13.97 7.80
CA LYS A 84 10.69 -13.80 6.53
C LYS A 84 9.15 -13.72 6.70
N PHE A 85 8.63 -13.39 7.88
CA PHE A 85 7.21 -13.14 8.15
C PHE A 85 6.96 -11.65 8.35
N TYR A 86 5.70 -11.25 8.25
CA TYR A 86 5.33 -9.88 8.57
C TYR A 86 5.45 -9.62 10.07
N GLU A 87 6.11 -8.51 10.40
CA GLU A 87 6.06 -7.94 11.74
C GLU A 87 4.68 -7.26 11.96
N PRO A 88 4.20 -7.15 13.21
CA PRO A 88 2.89 -6.55 13.50
C PRO A 88 2.69 -5.18 12.85
N GLU A 89 3.72 -4.32 12.89
CA GLU A 89 3.70 -2.97 12.34
C GLU A 89 3.58 -2.88 10.81
N GLN A 90 3.69 -4.00 10.11
CA GLN A 90 3.59 -4.10 8.66
C GLN A 90 2.20 -4.51 8.19
N VAL A 91 1.36 -5.10 9.07
CA VAL A 91 0.08 -5.72 8.66
C VAL A 91 -1.13 -5.39 9.54
N LEU A 92 -0.92 -4.90 10.77
CA LEU A 92 -2.02 -4.71 11.71
C LEU A 92 -2.64 -3.30 11.67
N PHE A 93 -1.90 -2.28 11.26
CA PHE A 93 -2.44 -0.93 11.13
C PHE A 93 -3.63 -0.89 10.18
N SER A 94 -4.57 0.00 10.47
CA SER A 94 -5.80 0.15 9.70
C SER A 94 -5.94 1.56 9.15
N HIS A 95 -6.76 1.68 8.10
CA HIS A 95 -6.97 2.95 7.42
C HIS A 95 -7.64 3.97 8.36
N CYS A 96 -7.36 5.26 8.15
CA CYS A 96 -7.99 6.36 8.87
C CYS A 96 -9.45 6.52 8.43
N VAL A 97 -10.41 6.13 9.29
CA VAL A 97 -11.85 6.12 8.95
C VAL A 97 -12.72 6.90 9.92
N THR A 98 -12.29 7.04 11.19
CA THR A 98 -13.05 7.75 12.23
C THR A 98 -12.49 9.15 12.52
N GLU A 99 -13.27 9.98 13.21
CA GLU A 99 -12.82 11.28 13.73
C GLU A 99 -11.61 11.12 14.67
N ASP A 100 -11.61 10.08 15.51
CA ASP A 100 -10.50 9.76 16.40
C ASP A 100 -9.23 9.35 15.64
N ASP A 101 -9.36 8.64 14.51
CA ASP A 101 -8.22 8.34 13.64
C ASP A 101 -7.63 9.61 13.03
N TYR A 102 -8.48 10.51 12.52
CA TYR A 102 -8.04 11.81 12.01
C TYR A 102 -7.39 12.65 13.11
N ARG A 103 -7.94 12.60 14.32
CA ARG A 103 -7.37 13.26 15.48
C ARG A 103 -5.98 12.73 15.77
N ARG A 104 -5.78 11.41 15.86
CA ARG A 104 -4.46 10.78 16.04
C ARG A 104 -3.47 11.17 14.96
N LEU A 105 -3.91 11.19 13.71
CA LEU A 105 -3.12 11.56 12.55
C LEU A 105 -2.60 13.01 12.63
N VAL A 106 -3.44 13.94 13.06
CA VAL A 106 -3.04 15.35 13.24
C VAL A 106 -2.23 15.56 14.52
N LEU A 107 -2.50 14.81 15.59
CA LEU A 107 -1.71 14.80 16.83
C LEU A 107 -0.30 14.22 16.65
N ASP A 108 0.02 13.67 15.48
CA ASP A 108 1.37 13.24 15.13
C ASP A 108 2.20 14.38 14.49
N LEU A 109 1.60 15.57 14.28
CA LEU A 109 2.32 16.79 13.92
C LEU A 109 2.91 17.44 15.18
N ARG A 110 4.23 17.69 15.19
CA ARG A 110 4.96 18.11 16.41
C ARG A 110 4.48 19.41 17.05
N ASP A 111 4.05 20.38 16.25
CA ASP A 111 3.59 21.68 16.74
C ASP A 111 2.16 21.64 17.28
N VAL A 112 1.41 20.57 17.01
CA VAL A 112 0.02 20.40 17.43
C VAL A 112 -0.01 19.83 18.85
N LYS A 113 -0.60 20.61 19.77
CA LYS A 113 -0.85 20.18 21.16
C LYS A 113 -2.13 19.35 21.26
N ASN A 114 -3.19 19.82 20.59
CA ASN A 114 -4.47 19.11 20.54
C ASN A 114 -5.21 19.47 19.24
N VAL A 115 -6.20 18.67 18.85
CA VAL A 115 -7.08 18.97 17.71
C VAL A 115 -8.49 18.43 17.94
N HIS A 116 -9.50 19.20 17.54
CA HIS A 116 -10.87 18.73 17.44
C HIS A 116 -11.21 18.49 15.97
N VAL A 117 -11.85 17.35 15.70
CA VAL A 117 -12.24 16.93 14.36
C VAL A 117 -13.75 16.81 14.32
N THR A 118 -14.38 17.41 13.32
CA THR A 118 -15.83 17.31 13.12
C THR A 118 -16.12 16.90 11.69
N THR A 119 -16.99 15.91 11.54
CA THR A 119 -17.51 15.50 10.24
C THR A 119 -18.83 16.20 9.95
N ARG A 120 -18.86 17.01 8.89
CA ARG A 120 -20.10 17.56 8.33
C ARG A 120 -20.50 16.79 7.09
N GLN A 121 -21.75 16.38 7.03
CA GLN A 121 -22.34 15.87 5.81
C GLN A 121 -22.91 17.04 5.00
N ASN A 122 -22.50 17.12 3.74
CA ASN A 122 -23.19 18.00 2.80
C ASN A 122 -24.57 17.37 2.50
N VAL A 123 -25.64 18.02 2.97
CA VAL A 123 -27.03 17.52 2.95
C VAL A 123 -27.47 17.08 1.54
N ASP A 124 -26.93 17.71 0.50
CA ASP A 124 -27.25 17.42 -0.91
C ASP A 124 -26.30 16.39 -1.55
N ALA A 125 -25.11 16.16 -0.97
CA ALA A 125 -24.01 15.48 -1.64
C ALA A 125 -23.57 14.15 -0.97
N SER A 126 -23.93 13.88 0.29
CA SER A 126 -23.43 12.72 1.07
C SER A 126 -21.90 12.58 1.16
N THR A 127 -21.15 13.59 0.70
CA THR A 127 -19.72 13.76 0.91
C THR A 127 -19.47 14.12 2.38
N ASN A 128 -18.49 13.46 3.00
CA ASN A 128 -18.04 13.80 4.36
C ASN A 128 -16.96 14.88 4.27
N ILE A 129 -17.28 16.06 4.79
CA ILE A 129 -16.33 17.16 4.93
C ILE A 129 -15.73 17.07 6.33
N ILE A 130 -14.41 16.97 6.42
CA ILE A 130 -13.69 16.85 7.69
C ILE A 130 -13.07 18.20 8.03
N ASP A 131 -13.61 18.87 9.06
CA ASP A 131 -13.05 20.12 9.57
C ASP A 131 -12.14 19.86 10.76
N PHE A 132 -11.13 20.72 10.92
CA PHE A 132 -10.13 20.64 11.96
C PHE A 132 -10.05 21.96 12.73
N ASN A 133 -10.17 21.90 14.05
CA ASN A 133 -9.85 23.01 14.94
C ASN A 133 -8.60 22.66 15.73
N VAL A 134 -7.49 23.35 15.47
CA VAL A 134 -6.15 22.97 15.91
C VAL A 134 -5.68 23.87 17.05
N LEU A 135 -5.14 23.26 18.11
CA LEU A 135 -4.41 23.95 19.17
C LEU A 135 -2.91 23.69 19.01
N LEU A 136 -2.11 24.76 19.01
CA LEU A 136 -0.65 24.71 18.90
C LEU A 136 0.01 24.88 20.27
N TYR A 137 1.18 24.27 20.47
CA TYR A 137 1.98 24.51 21.69
C TYR A 137 2.43 25.97 21.84
N ALA A 138 2.71 26.64 20.73
CA ALA A 138 3.08 28.05 20.70
C ALA A 138 2.60 28.68 19.39
N PRO A 139 1.46 29.41 19.39
CA PRO A 139 0.86 29.93 18.17
C PRO A 139 1.65 31.12 17.61
N ASP A 140 1.90 31.08 16.31
CA ASP A 140 2.35 32.20 15.50
C ASP A 140 1.85 31.99 14.05
N GLU A 141 1.69 33.06 13.27
CA GLU A 141 1.14 32.99 11.90
C GLU A 141 1.97 32.12 10.93
N ASN A 142 3.30 32.08 11.09
CA ASN A 142 4.16 31.20 10.29
C ASN A 142 3.92 29.73 10.64
N LYS A 143 3.80 29.40 11.94
CA LYS A 143 3.47 28.04 12.38
C LYS A 143 2.06 27.62 11.97
N LYS A 144 1.06 28.50 12.08
CA LYS A 144 -0.29 28.23 11.57
C LYS A 144 -0.26 27.87 10.09
N SER A 145 0.48 28.65 9.30
CA SER A 145 0.66 28.38 7.86
C SER A 145 1.36 27.04 7.61
N ALA A 146 2.45 26.76 8.33
CA ALA A 146 3.20 25.51 8.20
C ALA A 146 2.37 24.28 8.61
N VAL A 147 1.62 24.35 9.72
CA VAL A 147 0.74 23.27 10.18
C VAL A 147 -0.42 23.07 9.21
N THR A 148 -0.97 24.15 8.63
CA THR A 148 -2.02 24.06 7.60
C THR A 148 -1.53 23.28 6.37
N GLU A 149 -0.31 23.57 5.90
CA GLU A 149 0.31 22.85 4.78
C GLU A 149 0.58 21.37 5.13
N GLN A 150 1.17 21.12 6.30
CA GLN A 150 1.43 19.76 6.78
C GLN A 150 0.15 18.94 6.94
N LEU A 151 -0.87 19.48 7.61
CA LEU A 151 -2.17 18.84 7.83
C LEU A 151 -2.84 18.53 6.49
N SER A 152 -2.86 19.49 5.56
CA SER A 152 -3.41 19.29 4.22
C SER A 152 -2.74 18.11 3.50
N GLY A 153 -1.40 18.04 3.58
CA GLY A 153 -0.63 16.95 2.98
C GLY A 153 -0.86 15.59 3.64
N VAL A 154 -0.92 15.53 4.99
CA VAL A 154 -1.18 14.28 5.71
C VAL A 154 -2.63 13.81 5.50
N PHE A 155 -3.60 14.72 5.50
CA PHE A 155 -4.99 14.42 5.16
C PHE A 155 -5.13 13.86 3.76
N ALA A 156 -4.55 14.51 2.74
CA ALA A 156 -4.65 14.05 1.34
C ALA A 156 -4.12 12.63 1.15
N LYS A 157 -3.08 12.25 1.89
CA LYS A 157 -2.51 10.89 1.89
C LYS A 157 -3.36 9.87 2.62
N ALA A 158 -4.04 10.25 3.69
CA ALA A 158 -4.74 9.30 4.57
C ALA A 158 -6.26 9.28 4.41
N ARG A 159 -6.85 10.23 3.68
CA ARG A 159 -8.31 10.33 3.57
C ARG A 159 -8.93 9.08 2.94
N CYS A 160 -10.18 8.78 3.33
CA CYS A 160 -10.99 7.83 2.58
C CYS A 160 -11.39 8.40 1.21
N VAL A 161 -11.73 7.51 0.27
CA VAL A 161 -12.57 7.87 -0.87
C VAL A 161 -13.81 8.60 -0.35
N ASN A 162 -14.26 9.67 -1.01
CA ASN A 162 -15.39 10.53 -0.58
C ASN A 162 -15.18 11.46 0.63
N HIS A 163 -14.04 11.39 1.34
CA HIS A 163 -13.70 12.38 2.35
C HIS A 163 -13.04 13.58 1.69
N THR A 164 -13.48 14.78 2.04
CA THR A 164 -12.89 16.05 1.57
C THR A 164 -12.43 16.89 2.74
N LEU A 165 -11.35 17.65 2.51
CA LEU A 165 -10.82 18.55 3.52
C LEU A 165 -11.78 19.74 3.69
N GLY A 166 -12.22 19.97 4.92
CA GLY A 166 -13.01 21.11 5.33
C GLY A 166 -12.16 22.33 5.64
N ASN A 167 -12.59 23.10 6.63
CA ASN A 167 -11.86 24.22 7.19
C ASN A 167 -10.77 23.72 8.14
N ILE A 168 -9.64 24.43 8.16
CA ILE A 168 -8.62 24.30 9.19
C ILE A 168 -8.62 25.62 9.94
N MET A 169 -9.14 25.58 11.17
CA MET A 169 -9.19 26.72 12.07
C MET A 169 -8.18 26.50 13.21
N PHE A 170 -7.75 27.60 13.82
CA PHE A 170 -6.92 27.57 15.01
C PHE A 170 -7.70 28.18 16.15
N TYR A 171 -7.59 27.58 17.33
CA TYR A 171 -8.22 28.14 18.51
C TYR A 171 -7.55 29.46 18.92
N ASP A 172 -8.37 30.40 19.33
CA ASP A 172 -7.94 31.58 20.07
C ASP A 172 -7.71 31.20 21.54
N ILE A 173 -6.69 31.82 22.14
CA ILE A 173 -6.29 31.50 23.51
C ILE A 173 -6.88 32.54 24.46
N SER A 174 -7.70 32.08 25.40
CA SER A 174 -8.12 32.83 26.57
C SER A 174 -7.15 32.56 27.71
N LYS A 175 -6.38 33.59 28.09
CA LYS A 175 -5.47 33.51 29.22
C LYS A 175 -6.23 33.46 30.54
N VAL A 176 -5.84 32.53 31.40
CA VAL A 176 -6.46 32.26 32.70
C VAL A 176 -5.45 32.52 33.81
N ASN A 177 -5.75 33.51 34.63
CA ASN A 177 -5.01 33.79 35.86
C ASN A 177 -5.74 33.16 37.04
N VAL A 178 -4.96 32.65 37.99
CA VAL A 178 -5.48 31.97 39.19
C VAL A 178 -4.99 32.70 40.44
N GLY A 179 -5.92 33.09 41.28
CA GLY A 179 -5.66 33.64 42.60
C GLY A 179 -5.65 32.49 43.60
N MET A 180 -4.64 32.43 44.46
CA MET A 180 -4.53 31.35 45.44
C MET A 180 -3.81 31.77 46.71
N THR A 181 -4.26 31.23 47.84
CA THR A 181 -3.54 31.33 49.12
C THR A 181 -3.07 29.93 49.52
N LEU A 182 -1.76 29.69 49.46
CA LEU A 182 -1.15 28.39 49.73
C LEU A 182 -0.37 28.40 51.03
N SER A 183 -0.58 27.37 51.86
CA SER A 183 0.29 27.03 52.99
C SER A 183 1.20 25.89 52.57
N LEU A 184 2.51 26.12 52.60
CA LEU A 184 3.54 25.19 52.15
C LEU A 184 4.36 24.70 53.35
N LYS A 185 4.76 23.43 53.31
CA LYS A 185 5.60 22.78 54.31
C LYS A 185 6.87 22.26 53.65
N HIS A 186 8.02 22.35 54.34
CA HIS A 186 9.30 21.80 53.90
C HIS A 186 9.68 22.26 52.47
N VAL A 187 10.01 23.55 52.31
CA VAL A 187 10.38 24.16 51.02
C VAL A 187 11.89 24.32 50.93
N ASP A 188 12.55 23.45 50.17
CA ASP A 188 13.99 23.55 49.89
C ASP A 188 14.28 24.51 48.72
N ASP A 189 13.47 24.44 47.66
CA ASP A 189 13.54 25.33 46.48
C ASP A 189 12.12 25.80 46.11
N LEU A 190 11.81 27.04 46.49
CA LEU A 190 10.49 27.64 46.27
C LEU A 190 10.19 27.83 44.77
N VAL A 191 11.20 28.18 43.97
CA VAL A 191 11.02 28.42 42.54
C VAL A 191 10.67 27.12 41.84
N ALA A 192 11.43 26.05 42.09
CA ALA A 192 11.16 24.74 41.51
C ALA A 192 9.78 24.21 41.92
N LEU A 193 9.42 24.35 43.21
CA LEU A 193 8.12 23.93 43.73
C LEU A 193 6.96 24.70 43.08
N LEU A 194 7.07 26.02 42.94
CA LEU A 194 6.02 26.81 42.29
C LEU A 194 5.93 26.52 40.79
N VAL A 195 7.04 26.26 40.11
CA VAL A 195 7.03 25.80 38.72
C VAL A 195 6.29 24.47 38.61
N GLU A 196 6.52 23.53 39.52
CA GLU A 196 5.81 22.25 39.56
C GLU A 196 4.30 22.43 39.79
N ILE A 197 3.91 23.19 40.82
CA ILE A 197 2.51 23.49 41.15
C ILE A 197 1.80 24.16 39.98
N TYR A 198 2.37 25.22 39.41
CA TYR A 198 1.75 25.91 38.27
C TYR A 198 1.76 25.06 37.00
N THR A 199 2.73 24.15 36.81
CA THR A 199 2.71 23.18 35.71
C THR A 199 1.54 22.21 35.84
N LEU A 200 1.25 21.73 37.05
CA LEU A 200 0.08 20.89 37.32
C LEU A 200 -1.22 21.62 37.00
N ILE A 201 -1.36 22.87 37.47
CA ILE A 201 -2.52 23.71 37.13
C ILE A 201 -2.61 23.93 35.62
N GLY A 202 -1.49 24.24 34.97
CA GLY A 202 -1.44 24.47 33.52
C GLY A 202 -1.87 23.26 32.70
N ARG A 203 -1.49 22.05 33.13
CA ARG A 203 -1.89 20.78 32.49
C ARG A 203 -3.33 20.38 32.81
N GLU A 204 -3.88 20.77 33.94
CA GLU A 204 -5.31 20.58 34.20
C GLU A 204 -6.17 21.53 33.34
N ILE A 205 -5.69 22.76 33.14
CA ILE A 205 -6.36 23.75 32.27
C ILE A 205 -6.25 23.36 30.78
N SER A 206 -5.07 22.91 30.36
CA SER A 206 -4.76 22.58 28.97
C SER A 206 -3.93 21.29 28.91
N PRO A 207 -4.59 20.11 28.92
CA PRO A 207 -3.92 18.82 29.00
C PRO A 207 -2.97 18.53 27.83
N ASP A 208 -1.84 17.90 28.15
CA ASP A 208 -0.98 17.26 27.16
C ASP A 208 -1.53 15.87 26.83
N ILE A 209 -1.39 15.44 25.58
CA ILE A 209 -1.78 14.08 25.16
C ILE A 209 -0.56 13.17 25.23
N PRO A 210 -0.52 12.20 26.17
CA PRO A 210 0.63 11.32 26.33
C PRO A 210 0.82 10.42 25.10
N LYS A 211 2.09 10.13 24.80
CA LYS A 211 2.53 9.23 23.73
C LYS A 211 3.27 8.06 24.33
N TYR A 212 2.95 6.85 23.89
CA TYR A 212 3.56 5.63 24.40
C TYR A 212 4.33 4.87 23.33
N SER A 213 5.35 4.12 23.76
CA SER A 213 5.90 3.04 22.95
C SER A 213 5.02 1.79 23.05
N ALA A 214 5.08 0.92 22.04
CA ALA A 214 4.42 -0.37 22.04
C ALA A 214 4.89 -1.24 23.23
N ALA A 215 6.16 -1.12 23.64
CA ALA A 215 6.69 -1.84 24.80
C ALA A 215 6.04 -1.38 26.12
N GLN A 216 5.82 -0.06 26.28
CA GLN A 216 5.09 0.47 27.44
C GLN A 216 3.63 -0.01 27.45
N LEU A 217 2.98 -0.08 26.28
CA LEU A 217 1.61 -0.58 26.18
C LEU A 217 1.49 -2.08 26.48
N LEU A 218 2.44 -2.90 26.02
CA LEU A 218 2.50 -4.32 26.41
C LEU A 218 2.68 -4.49 27.92
N GLN A 219 3.54 -3.68 28.56
CA GLN A 219 3.74 -3.72 30.01
C GLN A 219 2.47 -3.33 30.78
N ARG A 220 1.60 -2.52 30.18
CA ARG A 220 0.26 -2.19 30.72
C ARG A 220 -0.79 -3.27 30.47
N GLY A 221 -0.45 -4.36 29.77
CA GLY A 221 -1.33 -5.50 29.54
C GLY A 221 -2.15 -5.43 28.25
N LEU A 222 -1.91 -4.46 27.37
CA LEU A 222 -2.54 -4.44 26.04
C LEU A 222 -1.99 -5.56 25.17
N LYS A 223 -2.84 -6.11 24.30
CA LYS A 223 -2.44 -7.09 23.29
C LYS A 223 -1.90 -6.41 22.04
N ILE A 224 -1.16 -7.16 21.21
CA ILE A 224 -0.56 -6.65 19.97
C ILE A 224 -1.64 -6.12 19.01
N ASP A 225 -2.76 -6.82 18.87
CA ASP A 225 -3.89 -6.40 18.03
C ASP A 225 -4.67 -5.19 18.56
N GLU A 226 -4.49 -4.83 19.84
CA GLU A 226 -5.05 -3.61 20.45
C GLU A 226 -4.10 -2.42 20.29
N ILE A 227 -2.78 -2.66 20.33
CA ILE A 227 -1.76 -1.61 20.18
C ILE A 227 -1.72 -1.05 18.75
N TYR A 228 -1.74 -1.94 17.76
CA TYR A 228 -1.54 -1.59 16.35
C TYR A 228 -2.87 -1.29 15.63
N GLN A 229 -3.80 -0.60 16.30
CA GLN A 229 -5.07 -0.17 15.71
C GLN A 229 -5.00 1.27 15.18
N GLY A 230 -5.79 1.56 14.14
CA GLY A 230 -5.86 2.89 13.55
C GLY A 230 -4.65 3.19 12.64
N PRO A 231 -4.46 4.48 12.27
CA PRO A 231 -3.38 4.90 11.39
C PRO A 231 -2.02 4.76 12.07
N LYS A 232 -0.99 4.43 11.28
CA LYS A 232 0.39 4.25 11.76
C LYS A 232 0.99 5.55 12.33
N PRO A 233 1.35 5.61 13.63
CA PRO A 233 1.96 6.80 14.22
C PRO A 233 3.48 6.83 13.99
N GLN A 234 4.05 8.03 13.87
CA GLN A 234 5.50 8.26 13.84
C GLN A 234 6.06 8.44 15.25
N TYR A 235 5.38 9.20 16.11
CA TYR A 235 5.91 9.66 17.40
C TYR A 235 5.30 8.97 18.62
N GLY A 236 4.66 7.82 18.44
CA GLY A 236 4.13 6.98 19.51
C GLY A 236 2.61 6.89 19.51
N PHE A 237 2.11 5.94 20.28
CA PHE A 237 0.69 5.59 20.34
C PHE A 237 -0.07 6.49 21.30
N VAL A 238 -1.33 6.78 20.96
CA VAL A 238 -2.28 7.51 21.82
C VAL A 238 -3.45 6.57 22.15
N LEU A 239 -3.67 6.31 23.43
CA LEU A 239 -4.79 5.51 23.92
C LEU A 239 -6.12 6.25 23.75
N ASP A 240 -7.20 5.51 23.52
CA ASP A 240 -8.56 6.09 23.46
C ASP A 240 -8.89 6.87 24.74
N GLU A 241 -8.57 6.32 25.91
CA GLU A 241 -8.83 7.00 27.19
C GLU A 241 -8.16 8.37 27.28
N ASP A 242 -6.91 8.47 26.83
CA ASP A 242 -6.14 9.72 26.86
C ASP A 242 -6.65 10.71 25.80
N LEU A 243 -7.08 10.19 24.64
CA LEU A 243 -7.73 10.97 23.60
C LEU A 243 -9.04 11.56 24.14
N HIS A 244 -9.91 10.78 24.76
CA HIS A 244 -11.22 11.25 25.25
C HIS A 244 -11.11 12.12 26.51
N LYS A 245 -10.18 11.85 27.44
CA LYS A 245 -9.91 12.71 28.60
C LYS A 245 -9.40 14.10 28.22
N SER A 246 -8.64 14.18 27.14
CA SER A 246 -8.14 15.44 26.58
C SER A 246 -9.13 16.10 25.61
N ALA A 247 -10.40 15.67 25.59
CA ALA A 247 -11.44 16.40 24.88
C ALA A 247 -11.55 17.82 25.44
N TYR A 248 -11.77 18.79 24.56
CA TYR A 248 -11.85 20.19 24.96
C TYR A 248 -13.04 20.43 25.87
N SER A 249 -12.82 21.23 26.92
CA SER A 249 -13.88 21.73 27.77
C SER A 249 -14.01 23.23 27.58
N VAL A 250 -15.23 23.67 27.27
CA VAL A 250 -15.63 25.09 27.21
C VAL A 250 -15.74 25.69 28.62
N ARG A 251 -15.63 24.86 29.66
CA ARG A 251 -15.78 25.23 31.07
C ARG A 251 -14.61 24.72 31.88
N LEU A 252 -14.07 25.56 32.75
CA LEU A 252 -13.13 25.13 33.77
C LEU A 252 -13.80 25.17 35.14
N PHE A 253 -13.57 24.12 35.93
CA PHE A 253 -14.06 24.01 37.29
C PHE A 253 -12.90 24.10 38.26
N SER A 254 -13.04 24.93 39.30
CA SER A 254 -12.02 25.03 40.34
C SER A 254 -11.82 23.71 41.08
N SER A 255 -12.87 22.89 41.21
CA SER A 255 -12.82 21.57 41.85
C SER A 255 -11.78 20.62 41.24
N ASN A 256 -11.61 20.67 39.91
CA ASN A 256 -10.65 19.81 39.22
C ASN A 256 -9.22 20.22 39.56
N ILE A 257 -8.94 21.53 39.47
CA ILE A 257 -7.63 22.10 39.83
C ILE A 257 -7.33 21.84 41.30
N LEU A 258 -8.31 22.07 42.18
CA LEU A 258 -8.17 21.84 43.62
C LEU A 258 -7.87 20.37 43.94
N SER A 259 -8.48 19.42 43.23
CA SER A 259 -8.21 17.98 43.40
C SER A 259 -6.72 17.69 43.16
N VAL A 260 -6.16 18.20 42.06
CA VAL A 260 -4.74 18.01 41.73
C VAL A 260 -3.82 18.69 42.75
N LEU A 261 -4.20 19.88 43.25
CA LEU A 261 -3.41 20.58 44.27
C LEU A 261 -3.43 19.89 45.64
N HIS A 262 -4.55 19.28 46.04
CA HIS A 262 -4.65 18.58 47.34
C HIS A 262 -3.81 17.31 47.39
N GLU A 263 -3.51 16.70 46.24
CA GLU A 263 -2.67 15.49 46.14
C GLU A 263 -1.17 15.81 46.22
N HIS A 264 -0.77 17.08 46.14
CA HIS A 264 0.63 17.49 46.10
C HIS A 264 1.31 17.42 47.49
N GLU A 265 2.45 16.71 47.59
CA GLU A 265 3.09 16.37 48.87
C GLU A 265 3.48 17.59 49.72
N HIS A 266 3.95 18.67 49.07
CA HIS A 266 4.46 19.88 49.73
C HIS A 266 3.40 20.95 50.06
N ILE A 267 2.14 20.74 49.66
CA ILE A 267 1.04 21.63 50.01
C ILE A 267 0.45 21.16 51.35
N GLU A 268 0.48 22.02 52.36
CA GLU A 268 -0.18 21.75 53.64
C GLU A 268 -1.69 22.05 53.55
N GLN A 269 -2.04 23.20 52.98
CA GLN A 269 -3.42 23.63 52.83
C GLN A 269 -3.59 24.65 51.70
N VAL A 270 -4.66 24.51 50.91
CA VAL A 270 -5.15 25.55 50.01
C VAL A 270 -6.22 26.36 50.75
N ASN A 271 -5.88 27.58 51.17
CA ASN A 271 -6.78 28.42 52.00
C ASN A 271 -7.83 29.17 51.17
N ALA A 272 -7.49 29.51 49.93
CA ALA A 272 -8.39 30.17 48.99
C ALA A 272 -7.94 29.87 47.55
N PHE A 273 -8.91 29.79 46.63
CA PHE A 273 -8.68 29.64 45.19
C PHE A 273 -9.82 30.31 44.42
N HIS A 274 -9.51 31.05 43.36
CA HIS A 274 -10.47 31.60 42.41
C HIS A 274 -9.81 31.96 41.08
N PHE A 275 -10.62 32.14 40.04
CA PHE A 275 -10.17 32.63 38.75
C PHE A 275 -10.15 34.16 38.74
N VAL A 276 -9.07 34.77 38.24
CA VAL A 276 -8.87 36.22 38.25
C VAL A 276 -9.27 36.81 36.91
N ALA A 277 -10.31 37.65 36.90
CA ALA A 277 -10.81 38.31 35.70
C ALA A 277 -9.86 39.44 35.26
N ASP A 278 -9.65 39.57 33.95
CA ASP A 278 -8.87 40.68 33.40
C ASP A 278 -9.64 42.00 33.52
N GLN A 279 -8.93 43.08 33.85
CA GLN A 279 -9.48 44.42 34.06
C GLN A 279 -9.87 45.12 32.75
N ASN A 280 -9.44 44.61 31.59
CA ASN A 280 -9.69 45.19 30.25
C ASN A 280 -10.84 44.54 29.46
N GLY A 281 -11.64 43.69 30.10
CA GLY A 281 -12.73 42.93 29.48
C GLY A 281 -12.47 41.43 29.64
N SER A 282 -13.42 40.71 30.24
CA SER A 282 -13.22 39.32 30.60
C SER A 282 -13.13 38.42 29.35
N ASN A 283 -11.97 37.79 29.12
CA ASN A 283 -11.73 36.79 28.06
C ASN A 283 -12.54 35.48 28.24
N TYR A 284 -13.34 35.42 29.30
CA TYR A 284 -14.22 34.34 29.66
C TYR A 284 -15.42 34.90 30.44
N ASN A 285 -16.54 34.19 30.39
CA ASN A 285 -17.74 34.57 31.12
C ASN A 285 -17.74 33.88 32.49
N ALA A 286 -17.96 34.66 33.54
CA ALA A 286 -18.30 34.19 34.87
C ALA A 286 -19.52 34.98 35.36
N GLN A 287 -20.54 34.30 35.88
CA GLN A 287 -21.57 34.99 36.64
C GLN A 287 -20.96 35.50 37.96
N GLU A 288 -21.46 36.60 38.50
CA GLU A 288 -20.96 37.16 39.76
C GLU A 288 -21.04 36.11 40.89
N GLY A 289 -19.90 35.82 41.54
CA GLY A 289 -19.75 34.78 42.55
C GLY A 289 -19.41 33.38 42.00
N TYR A 290 -19.47 33.16 40.68
CA TYR A 290 -19.09 31.89 40.06
C TYR A 290 -17.59 31.81 39.74
N GLU A 291 -16.84 32.90 39.77
CA GLU A 291 -15.37 32.93 39.63
C GLU A 291 -14.62 32.04 40.64
N PHE A 292 -15.28 31.67 41.74
CA PHE A 292 -14.78 30.71 42.73
C PHE A 292 -15.00 29.24 42.34
N TRP A 293 -15.87 28.97 41.38
CA TRP A 293 -16.39 27.64 41.07
C TRP A 293 -16.21 27.25 39.61
N GLN A 294 -16.51 28.14 38.67
CA GLN A 294 -16.55 27.86 37.25
C GLN A 294 -16.35 29.10 36.39
N ILE A 295 -15.58 28.96 35.30
CA ILE A 295 -15.49 29.94 34.21
C ILE A 295 -15.78 29.30 32.85
N GLN A 296 -16.29 30.07 31.89
CA GLN A 296 -16.71 29.60 30.57
C GLN A 296 -16.08 30.39 29.41
N PHE A 297 -15.64 29.69 28.37
CA PHE A 297 -14.93 30.24 27.21
C PHE A 297 -15.76 30.06 25.92
N GLY A 298 -16.77 30.90 25.70
CA GLY A 298 -17.65 30.81 24.52
C GLY A 298 -19.08 30.32 24.82
N SER A 299 -19.86 30.00 23.78
CA SER A 299 -21.24 29.52 23.92
C SER A 299 -21.31 28.00 24.14
N ASP A 300 -22.44 27.51 24.66
CA ASP A 300 -22.69 26.06 24.82
C ASP A 300 -22.92 25.33 23.47
N ASP A 301 -22.86 26.04 22.34
CA ASP A 301 -22.98 25.45 21.01
C ASP A 301 -21.62 24.93 20.56
N ASN A 302 -21.41 23.61 20.73
CA ASN A 302 -20.17 22.91 20.39
C ASN A 302 -19.74 23.06 18.91
N SER A 303 -20.61 23.56 18.02
CA SER A 303 -20.31 23.71 16.60
C SER A 303 -19.36 24.88 16.26
N GLN A 304 -19.14 25.82 17.20
CA GLN A 304 -18.30 27.01 16.99
C GLN A 304 -17.43 27.33 18.21
N ILE A 305 -16.76 26.34 18.80
CA ILE A 305 -15.79 26.62 19.87
C ILE A 305 -14.57 27.30 19.23
N ILE A 306 -14.42 28.60 19.48
CA ILE A 306 -13.32 29.42 18.94
C ILE A 306 -12.23 29.64 20.00
N ASN A 307 -12.59 29.63 21.29
CA ASN A 307 -11.69 29.99 22.39
C ASN A 307 -11.42 28.81 23.31
N ILE A 308 -10.18 28.70 23.79
CA ILE A 308 -9.76 27.70 24.77
C ILE A 308 -8.87 28.33 25.83
N ALA A 309 -8.82 27.70 27.00
CA ALA A 309 -8.07 28.20 28.13
C ALA A 309 -6.58 27.83 28.06
N GLU A 310 -5.71 28.77 28.44
CA GLU A 310 -4.31 28.55 28.74
C GLU A 310 -3.93 29.31 30.01
N LEU A 311 -3.04 28.77 30.82
CA LEU A 311 -2.52 29.46 32.00
C LEU A 311 -1.81 30.78 31.59
N GLY A 312 -2.21 31.90 32.19
CA GLY A 312 -1.74 33.25 31.87
C GLY A 312 -0.37 33.65 32.42
N PHE A 313 0.56 32.70 32.56
CA PHE A 313 1.85 32.94 33.23
C PHE A 313 2.75 33.99 32.55
N ASP A 314 2.48 34.29 31.27
CA ASP A 314 3.14 35.35 30.51
C ASP A 314 2.59 36.76 30.81
N GLU A 315 1.48 36.89 31.54
CA GLU A 315 0.92 38.17 31.91
C GLU A 315 1.65 38.83 33.08
N ALA A 316 1.68 40.17 33.07
CA ALA A 316 2.40 40.95 34.08
C ALA A 316 1.80 40.79 35.48
N ASN A 317 0.47 40.66 35.56
CA ASN A 317 -0.34 40.56 36.77
C ASN A 317 -0.54 39.12 37.28
N PHE A 318 0.04 38.10 36.62
CA PHE A 318 -0.19 36.68 36.93
C PHE A 318 -0.02 36.32 38.42
N PHE A 319 1.00 36.88 39.08
CA PHE A 319 1.32 36.60 40.48
C PHE A 319 0.65 37.56 41.49
N ASN A 320 -0.17 38.51 41.04
CA ASN A 320 -0.67 39.58 41.92
C ASN A 320 -1.59 39.07 43.05
N GLU A 321 -2.30 37.97 42.80
CA GLU A 321 -3.25 37.36 43.76
C GLU A 321 -2.73 36.04 44.34
N LEU A 322 -1.40 35.84 44.30
CA LEU A 322 -0.74 34.74 44.99
C LEU A 322 -0.33 35.18 46.40
N ALA A 323 -0.82 34.47 47.41
CA ALA A 323 -0.38 34.61 48.80
C ALA A 323 0.25 33.30 49.30
N LEU A 324 1.47 33.37 49.83
CA LEU A 324 2.22 32.20 50.30
C LEU A 324 2.43 32.28 51.82
N LEU A 325 2.17 31.18 52.50
CA LEU A 325 2.49 30.95 53.91
C LEU A 325 3.51 29.82 53.98
N ILE A 326 4.75 30.12 54.37
CA ILE A 326 5.80 29.12 54.55
C ILE A 326 6.08 29.02 56.04
N ASP A 327 5.88 27.83 56.62
CA ASP A 327 5.98 27.58 58.06
C ASP A 327 5.16 28.59 58.90
N GLY A 328 3.98 28.96 58.39
CA GLY A 328 3.05 29.90 59.02
C GLY A 328 3.41 31.39 58.90
N GLN A 329 4.47 31.76 58.17
CA GLN A 329 4.86 33.15 57.91
C GLN A 329 4.53 33.57 56.48
N PRO A 330 4.03 34.81 56.26
CA PRO A 330 3.75 35.30 54.91
C PRO A 330 5.06 35.50 54.13
N TYR A 331 5.11 34.97 52.91
CA TYR A 331 6.24 35.09 51.99
C TYR A 331 5.84 35.90 50.74
N GLN A 332 6.73 36.78 50.29
CA GLN A 332 6.52 37.62 49.10
C GLN A 332 7.60 37.30 48.06
N LEU A 333 7.18 36.94 46.85
CA LEU A 333 8.10 36.62 45.75
C LEU A 333 8.85 37.87 45.28
N THR A 334 10.16 37.73 45.13
CA THR A 334 11.02 38.71 44.46
C THR A 334 10.80 38.71 42.95
N ASP A 335 11.20 39.78 42.26
CA ASP A 335 11.06 39.86 40.79
C ASP A 335 11.95 38.83 40.08
N ASP A 336 13.11 38.50 40.63
CA ASP A 336 14.00 37.46 40.10
C ASP A 336 13.34 36.07 40.18
N GLU A 337 12.70 35.73 41.31
CA GLU A 337 11.94 34.48 41.47
C GLU A 337 10.75 34.43 40.52
N LYS A 338 9.97 35.51 40.40
CA LYS A 338 8.86 35.59 39.43
C LYS A 338 9.36 35.33 38.00
N ASN A 339 10.49 35.91 37.62
CA ASN A 339 11.09 35.71 36.31
C ASN A 339 11.59 34.27 36.12
N ALA A 340 12.21 33.67 37.14
CA ALA A 340 12.66 32.29 37.11
C ALA A 340 11.47 31.30 37.01
N ILE A 341 10.38 31.55 37.73
CA ILE A 341 9.14 30.77 37.63
C ILE A 341 8.55 30.87 36.22
N ARG A 342 8.44 32.09 35.66
CA ARG A 342 7.99 32.29 34.28
C ARG A 342 8.86 31.56 33.27
N ALA A 343 10.18 31.56 33.46
CA ALA A 343 11.12 30.85 32.59
C ALA A 343 10.91 29.33 32.67
N GLY A 344 10.71 28.78 33.88
CA GLY A 344 10.38 27.37 34.07
C GLY A 344 9.05 26.96 33.43
N LEU A 345 8.03 27.82 33.52
CA LEU A 345 6.71 27.57 32.92
C LEU A 345 6.69 27.67 31.38
N GLN A 346 7.74 28.19 30.73
CA GLN A 346 7.85 28.11 29.26
C GLN A 346 7.83 26.66 28.76
N GLY A 347 8.14 25.67 29.61
CA GLY A 347 8.00 24.26 29.31
C GLY A 347 6.58 23.83 28.90
N LEU A 348 5.53 24.53 29.36
CA LEU A 348 4.13 24.28 28.95
C LEU A 348 3.85 24.62 27.48
N LYS A 349 4.72 25.42 26.85
CA LYS A 349 4.65 25.80 25.43
C LYS A 349 5.56 24.94 24.54
N LEU A 350 6.11 23.86 25.09
CA LEU A 350 6.97 22.92 24.36
C LEU A 350 6.29 21.56 24.23
N PRO A 351 6.47 20.85 23.10
CA PRO A 351 5.98 19.49 22.96
C PRO A 351 6.66 18.54 23.96
N PRO A 352 5.95 17.51 24.46
CA PRO A 352 6.49 16.55 25.41
C PRO A 352 7.62 15.71 24.78
N SER A 353 8.43 15.09 25.64
CA SER A 353 9.46 14.15 25.20
C SER A 353 8.84 12.91 24.56
N LEU A 354 9.42 12.48 23.44
CA LEU A 354 8.94 11.35 22.66
C LEU A 354 9.61 10.04 23.11
N PRO A 355 8.93 8.88 22.96
CA PRO A 355 9.55 7.59 23.20
C PRO A 355 10.71 7.37 22.22
N ALA A 356 11.83 6.80 22.70
CA ALA A 356 13.01 6.54 21.86
C ALA A 356 12.72 5.56 20.71
N ASN A 357 11.87 4.55 20.97
CA ASN A 357 11.38 3.60 19.97
C ASN A 357 9.87 3.45 20.12
N SER A 358 9.11 3.83 19.10
CA SER A 358 7.64 3.71 19.12
C SER A 358 7.19 2.25 18.98
N MET A 359 7.82 1.47 18.10
CA MET A 359 7.41 0.10 17.76
C MET A 359 8.10 -0.97 18.62
N LEU A 360 7.58 -2.21 18.59
CA LEU A 360 8.23 -3.37 19.20
C LEU A 360 9.55 -3.72 18.47
N PRO A 361 10.53 -4.30 19.19
CA PRO A 361 11.72 -4.85 18.55
C PRO A 361 11.32 -6.02 17.65
N ARG A 362 12.07 -6.19 16.55
CA ARG A 362 11.91 -7.32 15.64
C ARG A 362 12.18 -8.65 16.36
N LEU A 363 11.53 -9.70 15.88
CA LEU A 363 11.78 -11.07 16.36
C LEU A 363 13.24 -11.45 16.09
N GLN A 364 13.89 -12.08 17.08
CA GLN A 364 15.27 -12.55 16.95
C GLN A 364 15.34 -13.86 16.14
N SER A 365 16.41 -14.05 15.37
CA SER A 365 16.68 -15.33 14.68
C SER A 365 17.04 -16.41 15.66
N GLY A 366 16.61 -17.64 15.35
CA GLY A 366 17.27 -18.83 15.88
C GLY A 366 18.69 -18.96 15.34
N GLU A 367 19.48 -19.81 15.99
CA GLU A 367 20.80 -20.22 15.51
C GLU A 367 20.64 -21.10 14.26
N TYR A 368 21.51 -20.91 13.27
CA TYR A 368 21.53 -21.78 12.09
C TYR A 368 22.11 -23.15 12.46
N LEU A 369 21.33 -24.19 12.22
CA LEU A 369 21.71 -25.58 12.44
C LEU A 369 22.01 -26.25 11.08
N GLY A 370 23.02 -27.13 11.04
CA GLY A 370 23.31 -27.99 9.88
C GLY A 370 22.28 -29.09 9.69
N LEU A 371 21.01 -28.74 9.46
CA LEU A 371 19.89 -29.69 9.44
C LEU A 371 19.99 -30.71 8.30
N SER A 372 20.60 -30.33 7.19
CA SER A 372 20.83 -31.22 6.03
C SER A 372 21.99 -32.19 6.21
N ASP A 373 22.80 -32.06 7.25
CA ASP A 373 23.91 -32.97 7.50
C ASP A 373 23.36 -34.39 7.73
N TYR A 374 23.77 -35.31 6.86
CA TYR A 374 23.35 -36.70 6.88
C TYR A 374 24.57 -37.62 6.88
N ARG A 375 24.59 -38.54 7.84
CA ARG A 375 25.56 -39.63 7.87
C ARG A 375 24.91 -40.88 7.30
N SER A 376 25.51 -41.43 6.24
CA SER A 376 25.02 -42.65 5.60
C SER A 376 24.87 -43.80 6.60
N LEU A 377 23.76 -44.54 6.47
CA LEU A 377 23.44 -45.73 7.26
C LEU A 377 24.52 -46.81 7.13
N GLN A 378 25.31 -46.78 6.05
CA GLN A 378 26.41 -47.71 5.82
C GLN A 378 27.48 -47.63 6.92
N HIS A 379 27.63 -46.46 7.56
CA HIS A 379 28.56 -46.26 8.68
C HIS A 379 28.04 -46.79 10.02
N GLU A 380 26.74 -47.05 10.10
CA GLU A 380 26.07 -47.54 11.31
C GLU A 380 25.93 -49.09 11.30
N LEU A 381 26.29 -49.74 10.17
CA LEU A 381 26.34 -51.19 10.08
C LEU A 381 27.55 -51.76 10.84
N PRO A 382 27.43 -52.95 11.46
CA PRO A 382 28.56 -53.61 12.11
C PRO A 382 29.72 -53.89 11.14
N GLN A 383 30.96 -53.81 11.65
CA GLN A 383 32.19 -54.03 10.89
C GLN A 383 32.21 -55.32 10.07
N VAL A 384 31.56 -56.40 10.54
CA VAL A 384 31.47 -57.69 9.84
C VAL A 384 30.85 -57.60 8.44
N TYR A 385 30.03 -56.57 8.15
CA TYR A 385 29.46 -56.35 6.81
C TYR A 385 30.46 -55.73 5.83
N ALA A 386 31.63 -55.25 6.30
CA ALA A 386 32.75 -54.72 5.51
C ALA A 386 32.38 -53.57 4.53
N VAL A 387 31.25 -52.90 4.73
CA VAL A 387 30.72 -51.88 3.79
C VAL A 387 31.59 -50.61 3.75
N THR A 388 32.25 -50.29 4.87
CA THR A 388 33.05 -49.06 5.06
C THR A 388 34.55 -49.30 5.09
N GLU A 389 35.01 -50.55 5.20
CA GLU A 389 36.42 -50.88 5.45
C GLU A 389 37.28 -50.96 4.17
N GLN A 390 36.65 -51.01 2.99
CA GLN A 390 37.34 -51.14 1.70
C GLN A 390 37.19 -49.89 0.83
N THR A 391 38.28 -49.44 0.22
CA THR A 391 38.23 -48.47 -0.88
C THR A 391 37.73 -49.19 -2.14
N LEU A 392 36.48 -48.93 -2.50
CA LEU A 392 35.79 -49.57 -3.62
C LEU A 392 35.81 -48.71 -4.90
N ASP A 393 36.59 -47.63 -4.92
CA ASP A 393 36.69 -46.72 -6.06
C ASP A 393 37.57 -47.30 -7.18
N ALA A 394 38.33 -48.35 -6.89
CA ALA A 394 39.15 -49.05 -7.88
C ALA A 394 38.32 -49.98 -8.78
N ARG A 395 38.93 -50.46 -9.87
CA ARG A 395 38.33 -51.45 -10.77
C ARG A 395 37.87 -52.70 -10.01
N ILE A 396 36.69 -53.21 -10.37
CA ILE A 396 36.17 -54.48 -9.85
C ILE A 396 37.08 -55.62 -10.33
N ASP A 397 37.83 -56.21 -9.40
CA ASP A 397 38.87 -57.23 -9.65
C ASP A 397 38.57 -58.58 -8.97
N SER A 398 37.49 -58.66 -8.20
CA SER A 398 37.10 -59.86 -7.45
C SER A 398 35.58 -59.97 -7.29
N GLU A 399 35.08 -61.20 -7.18
CA GLU A 399 33.66 -61.50 -6.92
C GLU A 399 33.19 -60.91 -5.60
N GLN A 400 34.04 -60.95 -4.57
CA GLN A 400 33.75 -60.37 -3.25
C GLN A 400 33.48 -58.85 -3.35
N LYS A 401 34.30 -58.10 -4.11
CA LYS A 401 34.05 -56.68 -4.35
C LYS A 401 32.75 -56.45 -5.14
N ALA A 402 32.45 -57.29 -6.12
CA ALA A 402 31.21 -57.19 -6.89
C ALA A 402 29.95 -57.43 -6.01
N GLN A 403 29.98 -58.44 -5.14
CA GLN A 403 28.90 -58.72 -4.17
C GLN A 403 28.75 -57.60 -3.15
N LEU A 404 29.87 -57.03 -2.67
CA LEU A 404 29.85 -55.89 -1.76
C LEU A 404 29.25 -54.65 -2.43
N LEU A 405 29.63 -54.37 -3.69
CA LEU A 405 29.02 -53.29 -4.49
C LEU A 405 27.53 -53.52 -4.72
N GLN A 406 27.09 -54.76 -4.98
CA GLN A 406 25.68 -55.10 -5.10
C GLN A 406 24.92 -54.78 -3.80
N PHE A 407 25.47 -55.15 -2.64
CA PHE A 407 24.88 -54.83 -1.35
C PHE A 407 24.85 -53.32 -1.09
N LYS A 408 25.92 -52.59 -1.43
CA LYS A 408 25.93 -51.11 -1.38
C LYS A 408 24.86 -50.50 -2.28
N GLY A 409 24.66 -51.04 -3.48
CA GLY A 409 23.57 -50.63 -4.38
C GLY A 409 22.18 -50.85 -3.78
N TYR A 410 21.99 -51.91 -2.99
CA TYR A 410 20.74 -52.11 -2.25
C TYR A 410 20.57 -51.08 -1.12
N LEU A 411 21.62 -50.83 -0.32
CA LEU A 411 21.59 -49.84 0.77
C LEU A 411 21.37 -48.41 0.26
N GLN A 412 21.91 -48.09 -0.91
CA GLN A 412 21.78 -46.79 -1.58
C GLN A 412 20.31 -46.35 -1.73
N LEU A 413 19.38 -47.29 -1.95
CA LEU A 413 17.96 -46.98 -2.09
C LEU A 413 17.37 -46.33 -0.84
N PHE A 414 17.83 -46.75 0.35
CA PHE A 414 17.41 -46.19 1.62
C PHE A 414 18.20 -44.92 1.96
N ASP A 415 19.51 -44.98 1.74
CA ASP A 415 20.42 -43.88 2.03
C ASP A 415 20.06 -42.60 1.25
N GLN A 416 19.79 -42.71 -0.05
CA GLN A 416 19.44 -41.55 -0.86
C GLN A 416 18.14 -40.90 -0.38
N ILE A 417 17.12 -41.72 -0.04
CA ILE A 417 15.87 -41.20 0.52
C ILE A 417 16.14 -40.46 1.84
N MET A 418 16.92 -41.05 2.76
CA MET A 418 17.22 -40.41 4.04
C MET A 418 18.05 -39.13 3.89
N ALA A 419 19.02 -39.13 2.97
CA ALA A 419 19.80 -37.94 2.64
C ALA A 419 18.91 -36.83 2.08
N ASP A 420 18.01 -37.16 1.15
CA ASP A 420 17.07 -36.19 0.59
C ASP A 420 16.06 -35.71 1.64
N GLN A 421 15.60 -36.56 2.57
CA GLN A 421 14.72 -36.14 3.67
C GLN A 421 15.40 -35.14 4.62
N HIS A 422 16.67 -35.36 4.96
CA HIS A 422 17.45 -34.38 5.71
C HIS A 422 17.60 -33.08 4.92
N LYS A 423 17.87 -33.17 3.62
CA LYS A 423 17.98 -32.00 2.76
C LYS A 423 16.67 -31.24 2.60
N GLN A 424 15.51 -31.90 2.71
CA GLN A 424 14.21 -31.22 2.70
C GLN A 424 14.06 -30.19 3.83
N LEU A 425 14.78 -30.36 4.95
CA LEU A 425 14.71 -29.39 6.05
C LEU A 425 15.22 -28.01 5.63
N ASP A 426 16.19 -27.95 4.71
CA ASP A 426 16.71 -26.70 4.14
C ASP A 426 15.68 -25.97 3.26
N VAL A 427 14.61 -26.64 2.82
CA VAL A 427 13.54 -26.03 2.00
C VAL A 427 12.62 -25.16 2.85
N LEU A 428 12.46 -25.48 4.15
CA LEU A 428 11.46 -24.85 5.02
C LEU A 428 11.52 -23.31 5.00
N PRO A 429 12.71 -22.68 5.10
CA PRO A 429 12.80 -21.23 5.00
C PRO A 429 12.30 -20.68 3.67
N ASP A 430 12.34 -21.40 2.56
CA ASP A 430 11.96 -20.88 1.24
C ASP A 430 10.47 -21.08 0.94
N ILE A 431 9.87 -22.15 1.44
CA ILE A 431 8.44 -22.44 1.22
C ILE A 431 7.53 -21.83 2.29
N LEU A 432 7.95 -21.80 3.56
CA LEU A 432 7.08 -21.37 4.67
C LEU A 432 7.13 -19.87 4.94
N SER A 433 7.85 -19.12 4.13
CA SER A 433 8.22 -17.75 4.36
C SER A 433 7.77 -16.82 3.23
N LEU A 434 7.75 -15.51 3.47
CA LEU A 434 7.43 -14.55 2.42
C LEU A 434 8.46 -14.62 1.28
N PRO A 435 8.00 -14.66 0.02
CA PRO A 435 8.88 -14.73 -1.15
C PRO A 435 9.64 -13.42 -1.30
N GLN A 436 10.93 -13.50 -1.67
CA GLN A 436 11.74 -12.32 -1.92
C GLN A 436 11.41 -11.72 -3.30
N ALA A 437 11.13 -10.42 -3.35
CA ALA A 437 10.80 -9.72 -4.59
C ALA A 437 11.88 -9.86 -5.67
N SER A 438 13.16 -9.93 -5.28
CA SER A 438 14.30 -10.14 -6.19
C SER A 438 14.21 -11.44 -7.00
N VAL A 439 13.51 -12.45 -6.49
CA VAL A 439 13.38 -13.77 -7.13
C VAL A 439 12.31 -13.77 -8.22
N PHE A 440 11.19 -13.06 -8.02
CA PHE A 440 10.03 -13.17 -8.91
C PHE A 440 9.73 -11.91 -9.73
N GLU A 441 10.17 -10.72 -9.30
CA GLU A 441 9.71 -9.47 -9.92
C GLU A 441 10.28 -9.25 -11.32
N GLY A 442 11.51 -9.71 -11.58
CA GLY A 442 12.09 -9.70 -12.93
C GLY A 442 11.26 -10.54 -13.93
N LEU A 443 10.86 -11.74 -13.52
CA LEU A 443 9.97 -12.60 -14.30
C LEU A 443 8.59 -11.95 -14.45
N GLY A 444 8.08 -11.34 -13.38
CA GLY A 444 6.81 -10.61 -13.39
C GLY A 444 6.78 -9.53 -14.46
N GLN A 445 7.83 -8.69 -14.53
CA GLN A 445 7.96 -7.65 -15.55
C GLN A 445 8.01 -8.20 -16.97
N LEU A 446 8.65 -9.35 -17.20
CA LEU A 446 8.67 -10.00 -18.51
C LEU A 446 7.28 -10.53 -18.90
N LEU A 447 6.58 -11.19 -17.98
CA LEU A 447 5.21 -11.65 -18.22
C LEU A 447 4.23 -10.48 -18.41
N ASP A 448 4.45 -9.35 -17.74
CA ASP A 448 3.64 -8.14 -17.89
C ASP A 448 3.76 -7.56 -19.30
N ARG A 449 4.96 -7.55 -19.86
CA ARG A 449 5.21 -7.18 -21.27
C ARG A 449 4.49 -8.11 -22.23
N MET A 450 4.54 -9.41 -21.97
CA MET A 450 3.80 -10.40 -22.79
C MET A 450 2.29 -10.14 -22.74
N LEU A 451 1.73 -9.87 -21.55
CA LEU A 451 0.32 -9.52 -21.39
C LEU A 451 -0.05 -8.20 -22.08
N ALA A 452 0.90 -7.26 -22.15
CA ALA A 452 0.77 -6.03 -22.92
C ALA A 452 1.02 -6.20 -24.43
N SER A 453 1.15 -7.44 -24.93
CA SER A 453 1.44 -7.75 -26.34
C SER A 453 2.74 -7.12 -26.86
N GLU A 454 3.69 -6.83 -25.98
CA GLU A 454 5.02 -6.32 -26.35
C GLU A 454 5.92 -7.49 -26.81
N SER A 455 6.74 -7.29 -27.85
CA SER A 455 7.70 -8.31 -28.28
C SER A 455 8.86 -8.44 -27.30
N LEU A 456 9.46 -9.64 -27.25
CA LEU A 456 10.65 -9.91 -26.45
C LEU A 456 11.89 -9.87 -27.34
N ASN A 457 12.96 -9.23 -26.86
CA ASN A 457 14.27 -9.30 -27.50
C ASN A 457 15.10 -10.47 -26.95
N GLU A 458 16.21 -10.80 -27.61
CA GLU A 458 17.08 -11.92 -27.24
C GLU A 458 17.62 -11.83 -25.80
N GLY A 459 17.98 -10.63 -25.35
CA GLY A 459 18.42 -10.39 -23.97
C GLY A 459 17.33 -10.71 -22.94
N GLN A 460 16.07 -10.39 -23.26
CA GLN A 460 14.92 -10.68 -22.41
C GLN A 460 14.59 -12.18 -22.38
N VAL A 461 14.70 -12.87 -23.52
CA VAL A 461 14.56 -14.34 -23.57
C VAL A 461 15.66 -15.02 -22.74
N SER A 462 16.89 -14.50 -22.83
CA SER A 462 18.00 -14.99 -22.02
C SER A 462 17.78 -14.77 -20.52
N ALA A 463 17.30 -13.58 -20.15
CA ALA A 463 16.95 -13.26 -18.76
C ALA A 463 15.81 -14.13 -18.25
N PHE A 464 14.79 -14.41 -19.07
CA PHE A 464 13.69 -15.31 -18.73
C PHE A 464 14.23 -16.69 -18.34
N TRP A 465 15.02 -17.33 -19.22
CA TRP A 465 15.56 -18.67 -18.97
C TRP A 465 16.48 -18.73 -17.76
N GLN A 466 17.34 -17.72 -17.58
CA GLN A 466 18.19 -17.63 -16.40
C GLN A 466 17.37 -17.53 -15.10
N GLN A 467 16.30 -16.75 -15.09
CA GLN A 467 15.50 -16.51 -13.89
C GLN A 467 14.55 -17.66 -13.55
N VAL A 468 13.93 -18.33 -14.55
CA VAL A 468 13.06 -19.48 -14.28
C VAL A 468 13.86 -20.66 -13.71
N CYS A 469 15.10 -20.87 -14.15
CA CYS A 469 15.99 -21.88 -13.57
C CYS A 469 16.58 -21.48 -12.21
N ALA A 470 16.37 -20.23 -11.77
CA ALA A 470 16.77 -19.74 -10.45
C ALA A 470 15.59 -19.71 -9.46
N LEU A 471 14.40 -20.18 -9.87
CA LEU A 471 13.27 -20.32 -8.95
C LEU A 471 13.60 -21.29 -7.81
N PRO A 472 13.08 -21.04 -6.60
CA PRO A 472 13.35 -21.91 -5.47
C PRO A 472 12.78 -23.31 -5.73
N HIS A 473 13.52 -24.33 -5.32
CA HIS A 473 13.04 -25.69 -5.33
C HIS A 473 12.10 -25.92 -4.15
N SER A 474 11.03 -26.68 -4.38
CA SER A 474 10.13 -27.14 -3.33
C SER A 474 10.52 -28.52 -2.81
N GLN A 475 11.41 -29.21 -3.52
CA GLN A 475 12.07 -30.43 -3.04
C GLN A 475 13.56 -30.38 -3.36
N LEU A 476 14.39 -30.74 -2.38
CA LEU A 476 15.85 -30.76 -2.56
C LEU A 476 16.44 -32.17 -2.48
N SER A 477 17.39 -32.46 -3.36
CA SER A 477 18.23 -33.66 -3.27
C SER A 477 19.66 -33.30 -2.91
N GLN A 478 20.36 -34.23 -2.26
CA GLN A 478 21.79 -34.09 -2.00
C GLN A 478 22.57 -35.37 -2.34
N ALA A 479 23.84 -35.19 -2.66
CA ALA A 479 24.75 -36.30 -2.88
C ALA A 479 25.08 -36.99 -1.55
N LEU A 480 25.24 -38.31 -1.58
CA LEU A 480 25.79 -39.04 -0.45
C LEU A 480 27.30 -38.88 -0.39
N THR A 481 27.80 -38.36 0.73
CA THR A 481 29.24 -38.17 0.95
C THR A 481 29.80 -39.19 1.93
N GLY A 482 31.12 -39.35 1.93
CA GLY A 482 31.82 -40.21 2.90
C GLY A 482 31.66 -41.72 2.69
N ILE A 483 31.23 -42.17 1.52
CA ILE A 483 31.12 -43.59 1.15
C ILE A 483 31.89 -43.89 -0.14
N SER A 484 32.58 -45.04 -0.20
CA SER A 484 33.36 -45.49 -1.36
C SER A 484 32.51 -46.29 -2.37
N GLY A 485 32.91 -46.32 -3.64
CA GLY A 485 32.35 -47.17 -4.69
C GLY A 485 31.04 -46.68 -5.32
N ILE A 486 30.59 -45.48 -4.96
CA ILE A 486 29.37 -44.87 -5.52
C ILE A 486 29.50 -44.59 -7.02
N GLU A 487 30.72 -44.37 -7.52
CA GLU A 487 31.02 -44.17 -8.94
C GLU A 487 30.72 -45.40 -9.82
N HIS A 488 30.64 -46.59 -9.21
CA HIS A 488 30.20 -47.81 -9.91
C HIS A 488 28.68 -47.99 -9.91
N LEU A 489 27.97 -47.26 -9.06
CA LEU A 489 26.53 -47.43 -8.82
C LEU A 489 25.71 -46.34 -9.51
N LEU A 490 26.24 -45.11 -9.54
CA LEU A 490 25.59 -43.94 -10.12
C LEU A 490 26.52 -43.33 -11.17
N ASP A 491 25.94 -42.63 -12.14
CA ASP A 491 26.70 -41.82 -13.10
C ASP A 491 27.24 -40.55 -12.42
N THR A 492 28.26 -40.72 -11.59
CA THR A 492 28.95 -39.65 -10.88
C THR A 492 30.01 -38.95 -11.74
N ALA A 493 30.31 -39.49 -12.92
CA ALA A 493 31.25 -38.89 -13.87
C ALA A 493 30.71 -37.57 -14.43
N SER A 494 29.39 -37.41 -14.44
CA SER A 494 28.78 -36.09 -14.50
C SER A 494 29.01 -35.38 -13.16
N LEU A 495 29.77 -34.29 -13.13
CA LEU A 495 29.94 -33.40 -11.96
C LEU A 495 28.61 -32.99 -11.30
N ALA A 496 27.48 -33.20 -11.99
CA ALA A 496 26.13 -32.89 -11.57
C ALA A 496 25.66 -33.64 -10.30
N TYR A 497 25.92 -34.95 -10.16
CA TYR A 497 25.44 -35.69 -8.96
C TYR A 497 26.09 -35.14 -7.70
N TRP A 498 27.40 -34.93 -7.69
CA TRP A 498 28.11 -34.43 -6.52
C TRP A 498 27.71 -33.01 -6.11
N GLN A 499 27.23 -32.20 -7.06
CA GLN A 499 26.79 -30.83 -6.81
C GLN A 499 25.33 -30.73 -6.38
N ARG A 500 24.44 -31.58 -6.93
CA ARG A 500 22.98 -31.43 -6.78
C ARG A 500 22.25 -32.74 -6.43
N GLY A 501 22.94 -33.82 -6.10
CA GLY A 501 22.33 -35.13 -5.89
C GLY A 501 21.51 -35.59 -7.09
N MET A 502 20.34 -36.17 -6.82
CA MET A 502 19.35 -36.58 -7.83
C MET A 502 18.32 -35.46 -8.14
N GLN A 503 18.70 -34.18 -7.98
CA GLN A 503 17.77 -33.04 -8.06
C GLN A 503 16.90 -33.08 -9.33
N HIS A 504 17.50 -33.26 -10.51
CA HIS A 504 16.75 -33.25 -11.77
C HIS A 504 15.67 -34.36 -11.83
N ASN A 505 15.90 -35.51 -11.20
CA ASN A 505 14.94 -36.61 -11.12
C ASN A 505 13.87 -36.37 -10.03
N LEU A 506 14.26 -35.74 -8.92
CA LEU A 506 13.35 -35.43 -7.81
C LEU A 506 12.40 -34.28 -8.18
N GLU A 507 12.96 -33.19 -8.68
CA GLU A 507 12.27 -31.99 -9.14
C GLU A 507 13.21 -31.19 -10.07
N SER A 508 12.92 -31.19 -11.36
CA SER A 508 13.68 -30.44 -12.37
C SER A 508 13.31 -28.95 -12.38
N ASP A 509 14.29 -28.11 -12.73
CA ASP A 509 14.15 -26.65 -12.87
C ASP A 509 12.98 -26.27 -13.80
N PHE A 510 12.10 -25.37 -13.39
CA PHE A 510 10.96 -24.92 -14.19
C PHE A 510 10.11 -26.08 -14.73
N SER A 511 9.80 -27.06 -13.89
CA SER A 511 8.84 -28.14 -14.17
C SER A 511 7.42 -27.79 -13.69
N ILE A 512 6.41 -28.46 -14.25
CA ILE A 512 5.02 -28.35 -13.78
C ILE A 512 4.93 -28.70 -12.29
N ALA A 513 5.60 -29.75 -11.84
CA ALA A 513 5.59 -30.19 -10.44
C ALA A 513 6.13 -29.10 -9.48
N GLN A 514 7.27 -28.50 -9.82
CA GLN A 514 7.86 -27.40 -9.04
C GLN A 514 6.88 -26.22 -8.94
N LEU A 515 6.37 -25.76 -10.09
CA LEU A 515 5.48 -24.60 -10.14
C LEU A 515 4.15 -24.84 -9.41
N THR A 516 3.59 -26.06 -9.48
CA THR A 516 2.38 -26.43 -8.74
C THR A 516 2.61 -26.35 -7.23
N ARG A 517 3.73 -26.87 -6.72
CA ARG A 517 4.03 -26.83 -5.28
C ARG A 517 4.35 -25.42 -4.79
N LEU A 518 5.08 -24.63 -5.57
CA LEU A 518 5.31 -23.21 -5.29
C LEU A 518 3.99 -22.43 -5.21
N ASN A 519 3.05 -22.69 -6.13
CA ASN A 519 1.71 -22.12 -6.09
C ASN A 519 0.94 -22.50 -4.82
N HIS A 520 0.98 -23.78 -4.41
CA HIS A 520 0.34 -24.23 -3.18
C HIS A 520 0.95 -23.58 -1.94
N SER A 521 2.27 -23.40 -1.92
CA SER A 521 2.96 -22.74 -0.83
C SER A 521 2.54 -21.28 -0.69
N ALA A 522 2.56 -20.53 -1.79
CA ALA A 522 2.12 -19.14 -1.79
C ALA A 522 0.63 -19.00 -1.41
N GLN A 523 -0.21 -19.95 -1.85
CA GLN A 523 -1.62 -20.00 -1.47
C GLN A 523 -1.82 -20.27 0.02
N HIS A 524 -1.03 -21.17 0.62
CA HIS A 524 -1.05 -21.43 2.05
C HIS A 524 -0.69 -20.18 2.85
N LEU A 525 0.31 -19.42 2.41
CA LEU A 525 0.71 -18.17 3.06
C LEU A 525 -0.36 -17.09 2.95
N LEU A 526 -0.99 -16.93 1.77
CA LEU A 526 -2.11 -16.01 1.58
C LEU A 526 -3.32 -16.35 2.47
N ALA A 527 -3.57 -17.64 2.71
CA ALA A 527 -4.68 -18.07 3.57
C ALA A 527 -4.55 -17.56 5.02
N ARG A 528 -3.34 -17.24 5.49
CA ARG A 528 -3.12 -16.62 6.81
C ARG A 528 -3.73 -15.22 6.92
N PHE A 529 -3.92 -14.54 5.78
CA PHE A 529 -4.56 -13.23 5.67
C PHE A 529 -6.02 -13.33 5.20
N ALA A 530 -6.60 -14.52 5.19
CA ALA A 530 -7.91 -14.81 4.62
C ALA A 530 -8.06 -14.43 3.13
N GLU A 531 -6.95 -14.34 2.40
CA GLU A 531 -6.95 -13.99 0.97
C GLU A 531 -7.00 -15.22 0.07
N ARG A 532 -7.65 -15.07 -1.08
CA ARG A 532 -7.71 -16.09 -2.14
C ARG A 532 -7.52 -15.44 -3.50
N THR A 533 -6.74 -16.07 -4.36
CA THR A 533 -6.58 -15.63 -5.75
C THR A 533 -7.76 -16.08 -6.61
N VAL A 534 -7.93 -15.40 -7.74
CA VAL A 534 -8.96 -15.69 -8.73
C VAL A 534 -8.66 -17.01 -9.46
N ASP A 535 -9.73 -17.68 -9.90
CA ASP A 535 -9.63 -18.86 -10.75
C ASP A 535 -8.87 -18.53 -12.03
N ALA A 536 -7.82 -19.30 -12.31
CA ALA A 536 -6.96 -19.14 -13.47
C ALA A 536 -7.73 -19.19 -14.81
N ASN A 537 -8.85 -19.92 -14.86
CA ASN A 537 -9.68 -20.01 -16.07
C ASN A 537 -10.32 -18.66 -16.44
N LEU A 538 -10.65 -17.84 -15.44
CA LEU A 538 -11.20 -16.50 -15.66
C LEU A 538 -10.13 -15.50 -16.11
N LEU A 539 -8.86 -15.75 -15.77
CA LEU A 539 -7.75 -14.84 -16.05
C LEU A 539 -7.25 -14.94 -17.50
N LYS A 540 -7.69 -15.94 -18.29
CA LYS A 540 -7.42 -16.09 -19.74
C LYS A 540 -5.93 -15.99 -20.16
N TYR A 541 -4.98 -16.26 -19.27
CA TYR A 541 -3.53 -16.18 -19.55
C TYR A 541 -3.09 -17.04 -20.74
N LYS A 542 -3.72 -18.20 -20.91
CA LYS A 542 -3.43 -19.13 -22.02
C LYS A 542 -3.57 -18.47 -23.39
N ALA A 543 -4.55 -17.59 -23.57
CA ALA A 543 -4.81 -16.93 -24.85
C ALA A 543 -3.66 -16.00 -25.25
N VAL A 544 -3.01 -15.34 -24.28
CA VAL A 544 -1.91 -14.41 -24.56
C VAL A 544 -0.58 -15.14 -24.64
N PHE A 545 -0.27 -16.03 -23.69
CA PHE A 545 1.03 -16.71 -23.67
C PHE A 545 1.23 -17.69 -24.83
N ALA A 546 0.15 -18.17 -25.47
CA ALA A 546 0.24 -18.99 -26.68
C ALA A 546 0.99 -18.27 -27.83
N PHE A 547 0.96 -16.93 -27.89
CA PHE A 547 1.69 -16.18 -28.91
C PHE A 547 3.21 -16.10 -28.65
N TYR A 548 3.65 -16.43 -27.43
CA TYR A 548 5.05 -16.31 -27.02
C TYR A 548 5.79 -17.64 -26.96
N THR A 549 5.10 -18.78 -27.06
CA THR A 549 5.73 -20.09 -26.95
C THR A 549 6.82 -20.28 -27.99
N SER A 550 6.56 -19.93 -29.25
CA SER A 550 7.55 -20.02 -30.34
C SER A 550 8.76 -19.09 -30.17
N SER A 551 8.59 -17.96 -29.47
CA SER A 551 9.69 -17.02 -29.20
C SER A 551 10.54 -17.44 -28.00
N LEU A 552 9.99 -18.30 -27.15
CA LEU A 552 10.67 -18.83 -25.97
C LEU A 552 11.24 -20.23 -26.19
N GLU A 553 10.75 -20.99 -27.18
CA GLU A 553 11.31 -22.27 -27.60
C GLU A 553 12.82 -22.14 -27.84
N ASP A 554 13.61 -22.76 -26.96
CA ASP A 554 15.05 -22.56 -26.86
C ASP A 554 15.71 -23.85 -26.32
N ALA A 555 16.95 -24.11 -26.72
CA ALA A 555 17.71 -25.27 -26.23
C ALA A 555 18.02 -25.21 -24.73
N ARG A 556 17.88 -24.03 -24.11
CA ARG A 556 18.03 -23.81 -22.66
C ARG A 556 16.84 -24.25 -21.83
N ASP A 557 15.73 -24.66 -22.45
CA ASP A 557 14.57 -25.16 -21.71
C ASP A 557 14.96 -26.42 -20.90
N PRO A 558 14.89 -26.38 -19.56
CA PRO A 558 15.24 -27.53 -18.71
C PRO A 558 14.24 -28.69 -18.80
N ASN A 559 13.01 -28.45 -19.31
CA ASN A 559 11.94 -29.45 -19.39
C ASN A 559 11.17 -29.38 -20.72
N PRO A 560 11.81 -29.68 -21.86
CA PRO A 560 11.20 -29.56 -23.19
C PRO A 560 10.08 -30.58 -23.46
N GLN A 561 9.95 -31.62 -22.62
CA GLN A 561 8.91 -32.64 -22.74
C GLN A 561 7.56 -32.18 -22.15
N GLU A 562 7.56 -31.15 -21.31
CA GLU A 562 6.37 -30.59 -20.70
C GLU A 562 5.85 -29.37 -21.46
N SER A 563 4.53 -29.14 -21.41
CA SER A 563 3.90 -28.01 -22.08
C SER A 563 4.42 -26.67 -21.54
N LEU A 564 5.22 -25.96 -22.35
CA LEU A 564 5.71 -24.62 -22.00
C LEU A 564 4.57 -23.65 -21.69
N LEU A 565 3.46 -23.76 -22.42
CA LEU A 565 2.28 -22.92 -22.20
C LEU A 565 1.67 -23.13 -20.80
N GLU A 566 1.58 -24.38 -20.33
CA GLU A 566 1.06 -24.69 -19.00
C GLU A 566 2.00 -24.17 -17.91
N ARG A 567 3.32 -24.34 -18.10
CA ARG A 567 4.34 -23.79 -17.20
C ARG A 567 4.30 -22.26 -17.12
N LEU A 568 4.13 -21.56 -18.24
CA LEU A 568 3.98 -20.09 -18.26
C LEU A 568 2.74 -19.64 -17.48
N VAL A 569 1.62 -20.36 -17.62
CA VAL A 569 0.38 -20.07 -16.87
C VAL A 569 0.57 -20.31 -15.37
N LEU A 570 1.21 -21.41 -14.97
CA LEU A 570 1.50 -21.70 -13.56
C LEU A 570 2.50 -20.71 -12.96
N LEU A 571 3.53 -20.33 -13.71
CA LEU A 571 4.49 -19.30 -13.32
C LEU A 571 3.79 -17.97 -13.08
N ARG A 572 2.90 -17.58 -13.99
CA ARG A 572 2.13 -16.36 -13.85
C ARG A 572 1.29 -16.34 -12.57
N GLN A 573 0.60 -17.44 -12.30
CA GLN A 573 -0.20 -17.60 -11.08
C GLN A 573 0.65 -17.53 -9.81
N TYR A 574 1.86 -18.09 -9.83
CA TYR A 574 2.79 -18.02 -8.71
C TYR A 574 3.22 -16.58 -8.47
N ILE A 575 3.63 -15.87 -9.53
CA ILE A 575 4.07 -14.47 -9.44
C ILE A 575 2.96 -13.55 -8.93
N ASP A 576 1.72 -13.73 -9.39
CA ASP A 576 0.58 -12.92 -8.91
C ASP A 576 0.30 -13.17 -7.41
N LYS A 577 0.42 -14.41 -6.94
CA LYS A 577 0.34 -14.74 -5.51
C LYS A 577 1.47 -14.09 -4.72
N CYS A 578 2.71 -14.17 -5.21
CA CYS A 578 3.87 -13.57 -4.56
C CYS A 578 3.76 -12.04 -4.46
N ARG A 579 3.31 -11.38 -5.54
CA ARG A 579 3.06 -9.93 -5.56
C ARG A 579 1.98 -9.53 -4.56
N LEU A 580 0.83 -10.22 -4.55
CA LEU A 580 -0.23 -9.97 -3.57
C LEU A 580 0.27 -10.18 -2.14
N LEU A 581 0.98 -11.28 -1.89
CA LEU A 581 1.50 -11.62 -0.59
C LEU A 581 2.51 -10.58 -0.10
N SER A 582 3.38 -10.06 -0.98
CA SER A 582 4.39 -9.02 -0.66
C SER A 582 3.81 -7.64 -0.37
N GLU A 583 2.58 -7.38 -0.79
CA GLU A 583 1.90 -6.09 -0.65
C GLU A 583 0.75 -6.10 0.35
N ILE A 584 0.43 -7.26 0.95
CA ILE A 584 -0.79 -7.46 1.75
C ILE A 584 -0.92 -6.47 2.90
N GLY A 585 0.21 -6.13 3.54
CA GLY A 585 0.27 -5.13 4.61
C GLY A 585 -0.19 -3.76 4.18
N VAL A 586 0.45 -3.19 3.15
CA VAL A 586 0.11 -1.87 2.60
C VAL A 586 -1.32 -1.84 2.04
N LEU A 587 -1.75 -2.92 1.39
CA LEU A 587 -3.11 -3.05 0.88
C LEU A 587 -4.16 -3.11 2.00
N GLY A 588 -3.82 -3.71 3.14
CA GLY A 588 -4.67 -3.80 4.34
C GLY A 588 -4.76 -2.49 5.11
N GLU A 589 -3.62 -1.81 5.30
CA GLU A 589 -3.50 -0.52 5.98
C GLU A 589 -4.32 0.55 5.25
N ASN A 590 -4.36 0.54 3.92
CA ASN A 590 -4.91 1.63 3.12
C ASN A 590 -6.15 1.24 2.31
N ARG A 591 -6.97 0.28 2.78
CA ARG A 591 -8.07 -0.33 2.01
C ARG A 591 -9.06 0.63 1.37
N CYS A 592 -9.33 1.76 2.01
CA CYS A 592 -10.30 2.77 1.54
C CYS A 592 -9.63 4.09 1.15
N GLN A 593 -8.30 4.11 1.01
CA GLN A 593 -7.55 5.31 0.71
C GLN A 593 -8.06 5.96 -0.59
N GLY A 594 -8.38 7.25 -0.49
CA GLY A 594 -8.73 8.10 -1.62
C GLY A 594 -7.49 8.51 -2.40
N TYR A 595 -7.70 9.22 -3.50
CA TYR A 595 -6.61 9.74 -4.32
C TYR A 595 -5.85 10.89 -3.61
N ASP A 596 -4.51 10.81 -3.55
CA ASP A 596 -3.66 11.91 -3.07
C ASP A 596 -3.49 12.98 -4.16
N TYR A 597 -4.43 13.93 -4.19
CA TYR A 597 -4.43 15.04 -5.14
C TYR A 597 -3.36 16.11 -4.85
N LEU A 598 -2.60 16.00 -3.75
CA LEU A 598 -1.50 16.92 -3.42
C LEU A 598 -0.11 16.32 -3.68
N ALA A 599 -0.04 15.07 -4.16
CA ALA A 599 1.22 14.39 -4.46
C ALA A 599 2.14 15.23 -5.37
N ASN A 600 3.46 15.01 -5.26
CA ASN A 600 4.43 15.68 -6.13
C ASN A 600 4.41 15.12 -7.56
N ASP A 601 4.15 13.82 -7.72
CA ASP A 601 3.97 13.15 -9.01
C ASP A 601 2.52 12.69 -9.17
N ILE A 602 1.65 13.67 -9.42
CA ILE A 602 0.21 13.53 -9.52
C ILE A 602 -0.20 12.52 -10.61
N GLN A 603 0.59 12.40 -11.68
CA GLN A 603 0.31 11.50 -12.79
C GLN A 603 0.51 10.02 -12.42
N GLN A 604 1.55 9.74 -11.61
CA GLN A 604 1.87 8.37 -11.18
C GLN A 604 1.22 7.99 -9.85
N SER A 605 0.77 8.98 -9.06
CA SER A 605 0.15 8.78 -7.75
C SER A 605 -1.35 8.43 -7.81
N GLN A 606 -1.88 8.12 -9.00
CA GLN A 606 -3.31 7.82 -9.24
C GLN A 606 -3.80 6.50 -8.66
N CYS A 607 -2.88 5.59 -8.37
CA CYS A 607 -3.24 4.28 -7.86
C CYS A 607 -3.41 4.34 -6.33
N SER A 608 -4.64 4.57 -5.87
CA SER A 608 -4.94 4.37 -4.45
C SER A 608 -4.76 2.91 -4.06
N SER A 609 -4.55 2.63 -2.78
CA SER A 609 -4.39 1.25 -2.31
C SER A 609 -5.63 0.38 -2.54
N MET A 610 -6.84 0.98 -2.59
CA MET A 610 -8.06 0.31 -3.02
C MET A 610 -7.96 -0.15 -4.49
N VAL A 611 -7.57 0.75 -5.39
CA VAL A 611 -7.38 0.46 -6.82
C VAL A 611 -6.33 -0.64 -6.99
N LYS A 612 -5.18 -0.49 -6.32
CA LYS A 612 -4.11 -1.48 -6.34
C LYS A 612 -4.59 -2.84 -5.83
N GLY A 613 -5.36 -2.86 -4.74
CA GLY A 613 -5.93 -4.07 -4.15
C GLY A 613 -6.92 -4.78 -5.06
N ILE A 614 -7.75 -4.03 -5.79
CA ILE A 614 -8.65 -4.56 -6.82
C ILE A 614 -7.83 -5.14 -7.98
N MET A 615 -6.85 -4.37 -8.49
CA MET A 615 -5.98 -4.78 -9.59
C MET A 615 -5.24 -6.09 -9.28
N ARG A 616 -4.64 -6.22 -8.09
CA ARG A 616 -3.94 -7.45 -7.67
C ARG A 616 -4.88 -8.65 -7.65
N ARG A 617 -6.11 -8.47 -7.15
CA ARG A 617 -7.11 -9.54 -7.14
C ARG A 617 -7.62 -9.88 -8.55
N LEU A 618 -7.58 -8.95 -9.49
CA LEU A 618 -7.90 -9.21 -10.91
C LEU A 618 -6.72 -9.78 -11.73
N GLY A 619 -5.55 -9.97 -11.11
CA GLY A 619 -4.34 -10.36 -11.83
C GLY A 619 -3.87 -9.29 -12.81
N LEU A 620 -4.09 -8.01 -12.49
CA LEU A 620 -3.55 -6.86 -13.19
C LEU A 620 -2.25 -6.43 -12.51
N SER A 621 -1.20 -6.20 -13.30
CA SER A 621 0.13 -5.94 -12.76
C SER A 621 0.55 -4.49 -12.73
N HIS A 622 -0.08 -3.65 -13.54
CA HIS A 622 0.36 -2.29 -13.76
C HIS A 622 -0.46 -1.37 -12.86
N PRO A 623 0.07 -0.89 -11.72
CA PRO A 623 -0.53 0.23 -11.03
C PRO A 623 -0.38 1.44 -11.95
N ALA A 624 -1.47 1.86 -12.61
CA ALA A 624 -1.56 3.15 -13.28
C ALA A 624 -0.34 3.56 -14.14
N HIS A 625 0.20 2.66 -14.99
CA HIS A 625 1.00 3.11 -16.13
C HIS A 625 0.05 3.80 -17.10
N MET A 626 -0.18 5.07 -16.82
CA MET A 626 -1.08 5.91 -17.56
C MET A 626 -0.26 6.87 -18.45
N PRO A 627 -0.77 7.31 -19.61
CA PRO A 627 -2.10 7.01 -20.17
C PRO A 627 -2.27 5.56 -20.66
N LEU A 628 -3.48 5.01 -20.55
CA LEU A 628 -3.85 3.68 -21.06
C LEU A 628 -3.98 3.65 -22.58
N ALA A 629 -4.49 4.73 -23.20
CA ALA A 629 -4.82 4.74 -24.63
C ALA A 629 -3.61 4.48 -25.56
N ILE A 630 -2.38 4.65 -25.07
CA ILE A 630 -1.15 4.50 -25.86
C ILE A 630 -0.61 3.06 -25.91
N HIS A 631 -1.17 2.12 -25.15
CA HIS A 631 -0.67 0.75 -25.07
C HIS A 631 -1.75 -0.29 -24.75
N ASN A 632 -1.40 -1.58 -24.81
CA ASN A 632 -2.30 -2.68 -24.46
C ASN A 632 -2.19 -3.12 -22.99
N ARG A 633 -1.62 -2.29 -22.11
CA ARG A 633 -1.52 -2.63 -20.69
C ARG A 633 -2.90 -2.54 -20.02
N GLU A 634 -3.21 -3.54 -19.23
CA GLU A 634 -4.48 -3.63 -18.51
C GLU A 634 -4.40 -2.95 -17.16
N SER A 635 -5.22 -1.92 -16.99
CA SER A 635 -5.39 -1.09 -15.79
C SER A 635 -6.69 -0.30 -15.96
N PHE A 636 -7.07 0.52 -14.98
CA PHE A 636 -8.26 1.38 -15.02
C PHE A 636 -8.07 2.61 -14.13
N TYR A 637 -8.86 3.65 -14.40
CA TYR A 637 -8.92 4.85 -13.56
C TYR A 637 -10.03 4.72 -12.53
N LEU A 638 -9.79 5.19 -11.30
CA LEU A 638 -10.83 5.50 -10.33
C LEU A 638 -10.99 7.02 -10.27
N VAL A 639 -12.19 7.50 -10.54
CA VAL A 639 -12.55 8.91 -10.38
C VAL A 639 -13.61 9.04 -9.30
N GLU A 640 -13.28 9.81 -8.27
CA GLU A 640 -14.18 10.15 -7.17
C GLU A 640 -15.11 11.28 -7.61
N GLY A 641 -16.42 11.00 -7.74
CA GLY A 641 -17.38 12.02 -8.15
C GLY A 641 -17.46 13.21 -7.18
N SER A 642 -17.17 12.98 -5.89
CA SER A 642 -17.08 14.04 -4.88
C SER A 642 -15.95 15.05 -5.13
N LEU A 643 -14.82 14.63 -5.72
CA LEU A 643 -13.73 15.56 -6.08
C LEU A 643 -14.09 16.40 -7.30
N VAL A 644 -14.80 15.80 -8.27
CA VAL A 644 -15.32 16.51 -9.44
C VAL A 644 -16.38 17.52 -9.01
N GLU A 645 -17.28 17.13 -8.10
CA GLU A 645 -18.33 17.99 -7.53
C GLU A 645 -17.76 19.18 -6.76
N ALA A 646 -16.70 18.99 -5.96
CA ALA A 646 -16.08 20.04 -5.15
C ALA A 646 -15.60 21.24 -5.97
N GLY A 647 -15.41 21.06 -7.27
CA GLY A 647 -15.02 22.10 -8.21
C GLY A 647 -16.15 22.77 -8.97
N MET A 648 -17.41 22.49 -8.66
CA MET A 648 -18.56 23.09 -9.35
C MET A 648 -19.18 24.22 -8.52
N LEU A 649 -19.74 25.24 -9.17
CA LEU A 649 -20.40 26.36 -8.50
C LEU A 649 -21.81 25.99 -7.98
N GLN A 650 -22.28 26.75 -6.99
CA GLN A 650 -23.68 26.77 -6.58
C GLN A 650 -24.44 27.81 -7.41
N GLY A 651 -25.47 27.42 -8.18
CA GLY A 651 -26.38 28.39 -8.81
C GLY A 651 -27.11 27.96 -10.08
N ASP A 652 -26.57 27.06 -10.90
CA ASP A 652 -27.22 26.54 -12.13
C ASP A 652 -28.03 25.26 -11.81
N GLU A 653 -29.24 25.12 -12.37
CA GLU A 653 -30.09 23.94 -12.21
C GLU A 653 -29.43 22.67 -12.77
N LEU A 654 -28.71 22.81 -13.89
CA LEU A 654 -27.94 21.71 -14.47
C LEU A 654 -26.82 21.27 -13.51
N ASP A 655 -26.15 22.24 -12.86
CA ASP A 655 -25.09 21.97 -11.91
C ASP A 655 -25.65 21.29 -10.65
N ALA A 656 -26.83 21.69 -10.16
CA ALA A 656 -27.48 21.02 -9.02
C ALA A 656 -27.77 19.54 -9.30
N ALA A 657 -28.33 19.22 -10.48
CA ALA A 657 -28.61 17.83 -10.87
C ALA A 657 -27.33 17.00 -11.02
N LEU A 658 -26.30 17.56 -11.66
CA LEU A 658 -24.98 16.93 -11.82
C LEU A 658 -24.35 16.61 -10.47
N ARG A 659 -24.32 17.59 -9.56
CA ARG A 659 -23.69 17.46 -8.24
C ARG A 659 -24.37 16.41 -7.39
N MET A 660 -25.71 16.34 -7.43
CA MET A 660 -26.48 15.31 -6.72
C MET A 660 -26.11 13.89 -7.18
N GLN A 661 -25.85 13.68 -8.48
CA GLN A 661 -25.52 12.37 -9.03
C GLN A 661 -24.04 11.99 -8.82
N LEU A 662 -23.13 12.95 -8.96
CA LEU A 662 -21.68 12.75 -8.83
C LEU A 662 -21.25 12.45 -7.40
N SER A 663 -21.75 13.24 -6.45
CA SER A 663 -21.25 13.30 -5.08
C SER A 663 -21.26 11.97 -4.32
N ARG A 664 -22.14 11.05 -4.71
CA ARG A 664 -22.31 9.73 -4.07
C ARG A 664 -21.55 8.61 -4.78
N SER A 665 -20.95 8.89 -5.94
CA SER A 665 -20.60 7.85 -6.91
C SER A 665 -19.09 7.73 -7.12
N LEU A 666 -18.65 6.48 -7.31
CA LEU A 666 -17.30 6.17 -7.80
C LEU A 666 -17.39 5.71 -9.25
N TYR A 667 -16.55 6.29 -10.10
CA TYR A 667 -16.50 5.99 -11.52
C TYR A 667 -15.20 5.25 -11.84
N PHE A 668 -15.34 4.02 -12.32
CA PHE A 668 -14.23 3.21 -12.80
C PHE A 668 -14.20 3.32 -14.32
N VAL A 669 -13.15 3.90 -14.88
CA VAL A 669 -12.99 4.07 -16.34
C VAL A 669 -12.00 3.02 -16.84
N LEU A 670 -12.49 2.07 -17.63
CA LEU A 670 -11.78 0.86 -18.04
C LEU A 670 -11.60 0.82 -19.56
N PRO A 671 -10.45 0.35 -20.06
CA PRO A 671 -10.25 0.12 -21.48
C PRO A 671 -10.99 -1.15 -21.93
N ASP A 672 -11.49 -1.14 -23.15
CA ASP A 672 -12.36 -2.21 -23.66
C ASP A 672 -11.68 -3.13 -24.71
N TRP A 673 -10.46 -2.79 -25.12
CA TRP A 673 -9.77 -3.38 -26.28
C TRP A 673 -8.72 -4.46 -25.98
N THR A 674 -8.31 -4.64 -24.72
CA THR A 674 -7.28 -5.65 -24.39
C THR A 674 -7.86 -7.06 -24.52
N THR A 675 -7.02 -8.09 -24.66
CA THR A 675 -7.50 -9.47 -24.85
C THR A 675 -8.48 -9.92 -23.76
N ARG A 676 -8.23 -9.59 -22.49
CA ARG A 676 -9.16 -9.96 -21.41
C ARG A 676 -10.35 -9.01 -21.35
N PHE A 677 -10.12 -7.70 -21.48
CA PHE A 677 -11.22 -6.73 -21.41
C PHE A 677 -12.15 -6.79 -22.62
N ALA A 678 -11.75 -7.30 -23.78
CA ALA A 678 -12.67 -7.55 -24.90
C ALA A 678 -13.71 -8.66 -24.60
N SER A 679 -13.45 -9.50 -23.59
CA SER A 679 -14.35 -10.58 -23.21
C SER A 679 -15.46 -10.13 -22.27
N LEU A 680 -16.72 -10.28 -22.68
CA LEU A 680 -17.90 -9.96 -21.85
C LEU A 680 -17.87 -10.65 -20.47
N GLU A 681 -17.51 -11.93 -20.41
CA GLU A 681 -17.40 -12.69 -19.14
C GLU A 681 -16.41 -12.04 -18.16
N PHE A 682 -15.27 -11.55 -18.67
CA PHE A 682 -14.24 -10.94 -17.85
C PHE A 682 -14.61 -9.51 -17.45
N ARG A 683 -15.34 -8.76 -18.31
CA ARG A 683 -15.93 -7.47 -17.94
C ARG A 683 -16.91 -7.64 -16.77
N GLN A 684 -17.85 -8.58 -16.86
CA GLN A 684 -18.81 -8.88 -15.79
C GLN A 684 -18.12 -9.32 -14.49
N PHE A 685 -17.08 -10.15 -14.62
CA PHE A 685 -16.26 -10.55 -13.48
C PHE A 685 -15.55 -9.36 -12.82
N THR A 686 -14.94 -8.48 -13.63
CA THR A 686 -14.25 -7.27 -13.19
C THR A 686 -15.20 -6.35 -12.43
N GLU A 687 -16.36 -6.02 -13.01
CA GLU A 687 -17.34 -5.16 -12.37
C GLU A 687 -17.86 -5.73 -11.04
N ARG A 688 -18.09 -7.05 -10.98
CA ARG A 688 -18.49 -7.71 -9.72
C ARG A 688 -17.41 -7.57 -8.66
N LYS A 689 -16.14 -7.76 -9.03
CA LYS A 689 -15.02 -7.63 -8.08
C LYS A 689 -14.81 -6.20 -7.63
N ILE A 690 -14.98 -5.21 -8.52
CA ILE A 690 -14.96 -3.80 -8.13
C ILE A 690 -16.06 -3.53 -7.09
N ARG A 691 -17.31 -3.95 -7.35
CA ARG A 691 -18.43 -3.77 -6.41
C ARG A 691 -18.20 -4.45 -5.06
N GLU A 692 -17.60 -5.64 -5.04
CA GLU A 692 -17.29 -6.40 -3.83
C GLU A 692 -16.22 -5.73 -2.95
N LEU A 693 -15.25 -5.05 -3.58
CA LEU A 693 -14.08 -4.47 -2.91
C LEU A 693 -14.19 -2.96 -2.65
N THR A 694 -15.29 -2.35 -3.08
CA THR A 694 -15.58 -0.92 -2.88
C THR A 694 -16.54 -0.75 -1.69
N PRO A 695 -16.51 0.36 -0.92
CA PRO A 695 -17.42 0.57 0.21
C PRO A 695 -18.89 0.42 -0.17
N LEU A 696 -19.65 -0.36 0.62
CA LEU A 696 -21.04 -0.74 0.33
C LEU A 696 -22.00 0.46 0.13
N HIS A 697 -21.72 1.57 0.80
CA HIS A 697 -22.55 2.78 0.74
C HIS A 697 -22.31 3.64 -0.51
N MET A 698 -21.30 3.30 -1.34
CA MET A 698 -20.94 4.05 -2.54
C MET A 698 -21.43 3.33 -3.81
N PRO A 699 -22.38 3.90 -4.58
CA PRO A 699 -22.66 3.42 -5.92
C PRO A 699 -21.42 3.46 -6.82
N VAL A 700 -21.24 2.39 -7.57
CA VAL A 700 -20.12 2.19 -8.49
C VAL A 700 -20.64 2.13 -9.92
N HIS A 701 -20.05 2.96 -10.78
CA HIS A 701 -20.29 2.95 -12.22
C HIS A 701 -19.03 2.52 -12.95
N CYS A 702 -19.14 1.50 -13.80
CA CYS A 702 -18.03 1.03 -14.64
C CYS A 702 -18.27 1.49 -16.08
N LEU A 703 -17.35 2.30 -16.60
CA LEU A 703 -17.39 2.87 -17.95
C LEU A 703 -16.32 2.19 -18.80
N TRP A 704 -16.75 1.35 -19.73
CA TRP A 704 -15.87 0.67 -20.68
C TRP A 704 -15.71 1.55 -21.92
N LEU A 705 -14.51 2.04 -22.16
CA LEU A 705 -14.19 2.96 -23.25
C LEU A 705 -13.32 2.28 -24.31
N ASP A 706 -13.61 2.60 -25.57
CA ASP A 706 -12.69 2.33 -26.67
C ASP A 706 -11.44 3.21 -26.58
N ARG A 707 -10.45 2.93 -27.42
CA ARG A 707 -9.15 3.60 -27.36
C ARG A 707 -9.22 5.10 -27.63
N GLU A 708 -10.10 5.52 -28.54
CA GLU A 708 -10.23 6.92 -28.95
C GLU A 708 -10.94 7.73 -27.87
N THR A 709 -12.02 7.21 -27.31
CA THR A 709 -12.74 7.82 -26.19
C THR A 709 -11.88 7.85 -24.93
N MET A 710 -11.12 6.78 -24.63
CA MET A 710 -10.16 6.77 -23.53
C MET A 710 -9.10 7.88 -23.69
N SER A 711 -8.53 8.04 -24.88
CA SER A 711 -7.53 9.09 -25.15
C SER A 711 -8.08 10.49 -24.86
N LEU A 712 -9.33 10.75 -25.28
CA LEU A 712 -9.98 12.04 -25.05
C LEU A 712 -10.32 12.24 -23.57
N PHE A 713 -10.76 11.17 -22.88
CA PHE A 713 -11.00 11.17 -21.44
C PHE A 713 -9.73 11.49 -20.67
N GLU A 714 -8.62 10.82 -20.98
CA GLU A 714 -7.33 11.03 -20.33
C GLU A 714 -6.87 12.48 -20.46
N ARG A 715 -7.02 13.08 -21.65
CA ARG A 715 -6.72 14.51 -21.86
C ARG A 715 -7.54 15.42 -20.96
N LEU A 716 -8.86 15.22 -20.92
CA LEU A 716 -9.76 16.02 -20.08
C LEU A 716 -9.44 15.82 -18.59
N TYR A 717 -9.27 14.57 -18.17
CA TYR A 717 -9.00 14.18 -16.78
C TYR A 717 -7.67 14.74 -16.29
N TYR A 718 -6.60 14.64 -17.06
CA TYR A 718 -5.30 15.22 -16.68
C TYR A 718 -5.31 16.74 -16.67
N GLY A 719 -6.01 17.37 -17.61
CA GLY A 719 -6.24 18.81 -17.59
C GLY A 719 -6.91 19.22 -16.30
N TRP A 720 -8.06 18.61 -15.98
CA TRP A 720 -8.81 18.84 -14.75
C TRP A 720 -7.93 18.65 -13.50
N LEU A 721 -7.23 17.52 -13.45
CA LEU A 721 -6.42 17.12 -12.31
C LEU A 721 -5.29 18.12 -11.99
N ASN A 722 -4.64 18.65 -13.02
CA ASN A 722 -3.61 19.67 -12.85
C ASN A 722 -4.14 20.95 -12.20
N TYR A 723 -5.29 21.45 -12.67
CA TYR A 723 -5.91 22.66 -12.11
C TYR A 723 -6.56 22.39 -10.74
N PHE A 724 -7.18 21.23 -10.56
CA PHE A 724 -7.72 20.81 -9.26
C PHE A 724 -6.62 20.74 -8.19
N SER A 725 -5.50 20.06 -8.46
CA SER A 725 -4.41 20.00 -7.49
C SER A 725 -3.86 21.38 -7.12
N GLN A 726 -3.66 22.25 -8.12
CA GLN A 726 -3.15 23.61 -7.89
C GLN A 726 -4.11 24.44 -7.03
N THR A 727 -5.42 24.40 -7.33
CA THR A 727 -6.43 25.09 -6.52
C THR A 727 -6.48 24.56 -5.09
N GLN A 728 -6.33 23.24 -4.88
CA GLN A 728 -6.26 22.67 -3.54
C GLN A 728 -4.99 23.10 -2.77
N LYS A 729 -3.83 23.21 -3.44
CA LYS A 729 -2.57 23.67 -2.82
C LYS A 729 -2.64 25.11 -2.31
N VAL A 730 -3.37 25.98 -3.01
CA VAL A 730 -3.50 27.40 -2.66
C VAL A 730 -4.82 27.74 -1.95
N ARG A 731 -5.65 26.75 -1.62
CA ARG A 731 -7.01 26.93 -1.08
C ARG A 731 -7.07 27.76 0.20
N PHE A 732 -6.05 27.66 1.06
CA PHE A 732 -5.94 28.42 2.31
C PHE A 732 -5.11 29.71 2.17
N THR A 733 -4.74 30.07 0.95
CA THR A 733 -4.03 31.30 0.61
C THR A 733 -4.90 32.15 -0.33
N GLN A 734 -4.43 33.31 -0.81
CA GLN A 734 -5.22 34.14 -1.73
C GLN A 734 -5.53 33.38 -3.04
N PRO A 735 -6.80 33.06 -3.31
CA PRO A 735 -7.17 32.25 -4.47
C PRO A 735 -7.05 33.05 -5.77
N SER A 736 -6.50 32.42 -6.81
CA SER A 736 -6.54 32.98 -8.17
C SER A 736 -7.89 32.70 -8.81
N GLU A 737 -8.66 33.75 -9.12
CA GLU A 737 -9.95 33.65 -9.80
C GLU A 737 -9.83 32.86 -11.13
N SER A 738 -8.82 33.18 -11.94
CA SER A 738 -8.54 32.47 -13.20
C SER A 738 -8.31 30.96 -13.03
N LEU A 739 -7.60 30.53 -11.98
CA LEU A 739 -7.40 29.10 -11.72
C LEU A 739 -8.71 28.41 -11.34
N SER A 740 -9.52 29.07 -10.50
CA SER A 740 -10.83 28.56 -10.09
C SER A 740 -11.76 28.42 -11.29
N ASP A 741 -11.81 29.41 -12.18
CA ASP A 741 -12.70 29.38 -13.36
C ASP A 741 -12.37 28.22 -14.30
N ILE A 742 -11.09 27.99 -14.59
CA ILE A 742 -10.65 26.88 -15.46
C ILE A 742 -10.97 25.53 -14.80
N GLN A 743 -10.68 25.42 -13.50
CA GLN A 743 -10.97 24.23 -12.71
C GLN A 743 -12.48 23.91 -12.72
N GLN A 744 -13.34 24.93 -12.63
CA GLN A 744 -14.79 24.80 -12.72
C GLN A 744 -15.27 24.34 -14.10
N GLN A 745 -14.78 24.96 -15.17
CA GLN A 745 -15.14 24.57 -16.53
C GLN A 745 -14.80 23.10 -16.81
N LEU A 746 -13.60 22.66 -16.41
CA LEU A 746 -13.16 21.28 -16.58
C LEU A 746 -13.96 20.30 -15.70
N SER A 747 -14.34 20.70 -14.49
CA SER A 747 -15.19 19.88 -13.59
C SER A 747 -16.58 19.67 -14.16
N LYS A 748 -17.18 20.71 -14.76
CA LYS A 748 -18.50 20.61 -15.41
C LYS A 748 -18.48 19.67 -16.62
N LEU A 749 -17.45 19.77 -17.47
CA LEU A 749 -17.25 18.87 -18.61
C LEU A 749 -17.08 17.41 -18.18
N LEU A 750 -16.21 17.18 -17.21
CA LEU A 750 -15.96 15.83 -16.68
C LEU A 750 -17.19 15.26 -15.97
N GLY A 751 -17.90 16.11 -15.21
CA GLY A 751 -19.17 15.77 -14.57
C GLY A 751 -20.24 15.35 -15.56
N ALA A 752 -20.45 16.13 -16.62
CA ALA A 752 -21.42 15.82 -17.68
C ALA A 752 -21.12 14.50 -18.40
N PHE A 753 -19.84 14.18 -18.63
CA PHE A 753 -19.42 12.90 -19.20
C PHE A 753 -19.85 11.71 -18.33
N PHE A 754 -19.83 11.85 -17.01
CA PHE A 754 -20.17 10.78 -16.08
C PHE A 754 -21.66 10.60 -15.79
N THR A 755 -22.46 11.67 -15.92
CA THR A 755 -23.85 11.72 -15.44
C THR A 755 -24.91 11.69 -16.53
N TYR A 756 -24.58 12.12 -17.75
CA TYR A 756 -25.50 12.14 -18.89
C TYR A 756 -25.16 11.08 -19.93
N PRO A 757 -25.31 9.79 -19.59
CA PRO A 757 -25.27 8.74 -20.56
C PRO A 757 -26.55 8.73 -21.43
N MET A 758 -26.45 8.98 -22.74
CA MET A 758 -27.61 8.85 -23.64
C MET A 758 -28.08 7.37 -23.70
N PRO A 759 -29.39 7.07 -23.66
CA PRO A 759 -29.86 5.68 -23.70
C PRO A 759 -29.39 4.95 -24.97
N VAL A 760 -28.83 3.75 -24.79
CA VAL A 760 -28.34 2.86 -25.86
C VAL A 760 -29.49 1.98 -26.35
N GLU A 761 -29.71 1.91 -27.67
CA GLU A 761 -30.53 0.85 -28.26
C GLU A 761 -29.84 -0.52 -28.08
N PRO A 762 -30.54 -1.60 -27.74
CA PRO A 762 -29.91 -2.90 -27.53
C PRO A 762 -29.24 -3.39 -28.83
N ASN A 763 -27.92 -3.63 -28.77
CA ASN A 763 -27.02 -4.20 -29.80
C ASN A 763 -26.09 -3.24 -30.59
N THR A 764 -25.93 -1.97 -30.22
CA THR A 764 -25.00 -1.04 -30.92
C THR A 764 -23.70 -0.70 -30.18
N GLY A 765 -23.45 -1.26 -28.99
CA GLY A 765 -22.28 -0.90 -28.17
C GLY A 765 -22.33 0.55 -27.65
N PRO A 766 -21.44 0.97 -26.74
CA PRO A 766 -21.41 2.36 -26.29
C PRO A 766 -20.76 3.23 -27.39
N GLN A 767 -21.56 3.91 -28.20
CA GLN A 767 -21.09 5.02 -29.04
C GLN A 767 -21.60 6.35 -28.50
N TRP A 768 -21.00 6.85 -27.44
CA TRP A 768 -20.96 8.29 -27.22
C TRP A 768 -19.51 8.71 -27.28
N PRO A 769 -19.07 9.33 -28.36
CA PRO A 769 -17.75 9.90 -28.34
C PRO A 769 -17.87 11.09 -27.38
N LEU A 770 -17.08 11.09 -26.30
CA LEU A 770 -16.92 12.20 -25.34
C LEU A 770 -16.80 13.56 -26.07
N SER A 771 -16.35 13.55 -27.33
CA SER A 771 -16.40 14.69 -28.24
C SER A 771 -17.78 15.35 -28.37
N THR A 772 -18.87 14.58 -28.47
CA THR A 772 -20.22 15.15 -28.57
C THR A 772 -20.61 15.92 -27.31
N VAL A 773 -20.33 15.35 -26.12
CA VAL A 773 -20.60 16.00 -24.83
C VAL A 773 -19.83 17.32 -24.73
N LEU A 774 -18.53 17.28 -25.04
CA LEU A 774 -17.65 18.45 -25.03
C LEU A 774 -18.14 19.55 -25.99
N LEU A 775 -18.46 19.17 -27.23
CA LEU A 775 -18.89 20.12 -28.27
C LEU A 775 -20.26 20.72 -27.99
N THR A 776 -21.21 19.92 -27.48
CA THR A 776 -22.53 20.43 -27.08
C THR A 776 -22.42 21.38 -25.90
N HIS A 777 -21.57 21.09 -24.91
CA HIS A 777 -21.31 22.01 -23.82
C HIS A 777 -20.70 23.33 -24.31
N GLN A 778 -19.73 23.26 -25.23
CA GLN A 778 -19.11 24.45 -25.84
C GLN A 778 -20.12 25.32 -26.61
N ALA A 779 -21.03 24.69 -27.35
CA ALA A 779 -22.09 25.39 -28.05
C ALA A 779 -23.08 26.05 -27.07
N GLY A 780 -23.36 25.41 -25.93
CA GLY A 780 -24.20 25.94 -24.86
C GLY A 780 -23.64 27.20 -24.21
N GLN A 781 -22.34 27.26 -23.93
CA GLN A 781 -21.73 28.46 -23.31
C GLN A 781 -21.82 29.72 -24.19
N ASN A 782 -21.80 29.55 -25.51
CA ASN A 782 -21.89 30.66 -26.48
C ASN A 782 -23.30 30.84 -27.06
N ASN A 783 -24.29 30.10 -26.57
CA ASN A 783 -25.66 30.02 -27.09
C ASN A 783 -25.79 29.68 -28.60
N GLN A 784 -24.72 29.24 -29.28
CA GLN A 784 -24.67 28.99 -30.72
C GLN A 784 -23.56 27.98 -31.09
N TRP A 785 -23.78 27.20 -32.16
CA TRP A 785 -22.80 26.25 -32.72
C TRP A 785 -21.74 26.90 -33.62
N ASP A 786 -21.76 28.22 -33.82
CA ASP A 786 -20.98 28.88 -34.87
C ASP A 786 -19.47 28.74 -34.69
N THR A 787 -18.95 28.88 -33.47
CA THR A 787 -17.53 28.69 -33.17
C THR A 787 -17.08 27.24 -33.41
N VAL A 788 -17.95 26.26 -33.09
CA VAL A 788 -17.70 24.83 -33.32
C VAL A 788 -17.66 24.51 -34.80
N LYS A 789 -18.63 24.99 -35.57
CA LYS A 789 -18.67 24.81 -37.02
C LYS A 789 -17.45 25.45 -37.70
N ALA A 790 -17.04 26.65 -37.28
CA ALA A 790 -15.86 27.32 -37.84
C ALA A 790 -14.57 26.50 -37.61
N ASN A 791 -14.40 25.91 -36.42
CA ASN A 791 -13.29 25.01 -36.15
C ASN A 791 -13.33 23.76 -37.06
N MET A 792 -14.50 23.12 -37.19
CA MET A 792 -14.67 21.94 -38.04
C MET A 792 -14.36 22.23 -39.52
N VAL A 793 -14.80 23.39 -40.03
CA VAL A 793 -14.47 23.85 -41.39
C VAL A 793 -12.96 24.00 -41.57
N SER A 794 -12.27 24.58 -40.59
CA SER A 794 -10.81 24.71 -40.63
C SER A 794 -10.10 23.35 -40.65
N LEU A 795 -10.61 22.36 -39.89
CA LEU A 795 -10.06 21.01 -39.89
C LEU A 795 -10.31 20.25 -41.21
N LEU A 796 -11.52 20.36 -41.77
CA LEU A 796 -11.83 19.79 -43.09
C LEU A 796 -10.88 20.35 -44.17
N ALA A 797 -10.66 21.66 -44.16
CA ALA A 797 -9.72 22.31 -45.07
C ALA A 797 -8.25 21.86 -44.85
N MET A 798 -7.84 21.62 -43.60
CA MET A 798 -6.48 21.19 -43.27
C MET A 798 -6.18 19.75 -43.75
N TYR A 799 -7.14 18.84 -43.66
CA TYR A 799 -6.96 17.42 -43.99
C TYR A 799 -7.34 17.06 -45.44
N CYS A 800 -7.96 17.97 -46.18
CA CYS A 800 -8.22 17.81 -47.60
C CYS A 800 -6.92 18.03 -48.40
N THR A 801 -6.51 17.05 -49.20
CA THR A 801 -5.30 17.15 -50.03
C THR A 801 -5.46 18.02 -51.28
N ASP A 802 -6.68 18.49 -51.57
CA ASP A 802 -6.94 19.36 -52.72
C ASP A 802 -6.65 20.83 -52.40
N SER A 803 -5.72 21.42 -53.14
CA SER A 803 -5.30 22.82 -53.02
C SER A 803 -6.22 23.82 -53.76
N SER A 804 -7.31 23.35 -54.38
CA SER A 804 -8.19 24.15 -55.23
C SER A 804 -9.10 25.17 -54.50
N GLY A 805 -9.05 25.23 -53.17
CA GLY A 805 -9.77 26.26 -52.38
C GLY A 805 -11.25 25.97 -52.19
N HIS A 806 -11.64 24.70 -52.08
CA HIS A 806 -13.01 24.30 -51.74
C HIS A 806 -13.47 24.92 -50.41
N GLU A 807 -14.61 25.61 -50.44
CA GLU A 807 -15.22 26.23 -49.27
C GLU A 807 -16.15 25.21 -48.61
N PHE A 808 -15.64 24.51 -47.58
CA PHE A 808 -16.45 23.58 -46.78
C PHE A 808 -17.49 24.37 -45.97
N VAL A 809 -18.76 23.95 -46.04
CA VAL A 809 -19.85 24.52 -45.24
C VAL A 809 -20.41 23.43 -44.33
N VAL A 810 -20.36 23.68 -43.03
CA VAL A 810 -20.96 22.81 -42.00
C VAL A 810 -22.26 23.45 -41.53
N GLU A 811 -23.38 22.74 -41.68
CA GLU A 811 -24.73 23.20 -41.34
C GLU A 811 -25.33 22.39 -40.18
N GLY A 812 -26.31 22.98 -39.49
CA GLY A 812 -27.04 22.34 -38.38
C GLY A 812 -27.01 23.15 -37.08
N GLN A 813 -27.96 22.83 -36.19
CA GLN A 813 -28.12 23.42 -34.85
C GLN A 813 -28.13 22.36 -33.73
N THR A 814 -27.90 21.11 -34.10
CA THR A 814 -27.77 19.96 -33.18
C THR A 814 -26.51 19.19 -33.54
N SER A 815 -25.90 18.50 -32.57
CA SER A 815 -24.71 17.67 -32.80
C SER A 815 -24.94 16.65 -33.92
N SER A 816 -26.10 16.00 -33.97
CA SER A 816 -26.47 15.05 -35.02
C SER A 816 -26.57 15.68 -36.41
N ALA A 817 -27.15 16.88 -36.54
CA ALA A 817 -27.26 17.55 -37.85
C ALA A 817 -25.87 17.97 -38.36
N ILE A 818 -25.03 18.48 -37.46
CA ILE A 818 -23.65 18.87 -37.76
C ILE A 818 -22.83 17.65 -38.17
N TYR A 819 -22.97 16.53 -37.45
CA TYR A 819 -22.31 15.27 -37.80
C TYR A 819 -22.65 14.82 -39.22
N GLN A 820 -23.95 14.83 -39.58
CA GLN A 820 -24.40 14.48 -40.92
C GLN A 820 -23.86 15.43 -41.99
N SER A 821 -23.79 16.73 -41.71
CA SER A 821 -23.21 17.73 -42.61
C SER A 821 -21.70 17.49 -42.84
N VAL A 822 -20.94 17.19 -41.78
CA VAL A 822 -19.50 16.84 -41.90
C VAL A 822 -19.32 15.54 -42.69
N ALA A 823 -20.11 14.50 -42.40
CA ALA A 823 -20.06 13.23 -43.11
C ALA A 823 -20.36 13.40 -44.61
N ALA A 824 -21.34 14.24 -44.96
CA ALA A 824 -21.67 14.55 -46.35
C ALA A 824 -20.52 15.27 -47.07
N ASN A 825 -19.89 16.25 -46.41
CA ASN A 825 -18.72 16.96 -46.96
C ASN A 825 -17.55 16.00 -47.26
N ILE A 826 -17.26 15.07 -46.35
CA ILE A 826 -16.20 14.06 -46.53
C ILE A 826 -16.57 13.08 -47.65
N ALA A 827 -17.81 12.57 -47.67
CA ALA A 827 -18.26 11.61 -48.67
C ALA A 827 -18.24 12.18 -50.10
N GLN A 828 -18.62 13.45 -50.27
CA GLN A 828 -18.58 14.14 -51.57
C GLN A 828 -17.15 14.31 -52.11
N HIS A 829 -16.15 14.37 -51.23
CA HIS A 829 -14.74 14.60 -51.58
C HIS A 829 -13.83 13.45 -51.12
N ALA A 830 -14.36 12.23 -51.04
CA ALA A 830 -13.68 11.09 -50.41
C ALA A 830 -12.30 10.78 -51.01
N ALA A 831 -12.09 11.10 -52.30
CA ALA A 831 -10.81 10.91 -52.99
C ALA A 831 -9.69 11.85 -52.49
N HIS A 832 -10.05 12.95 -51.81
CA HIS A 832 -9.12 13.97 -51.33
C HIS A 832 -8.84 13.88 -49.83
N PHE A 833 -9.46 12.94 -49.12
CA PHE A 833 -9.20 12.69 -47.71
C PHE A 833 -8.36 11.42 -47.53
N PRO A 834 -7.61 11.30 -46.41
CA PRO A 834 -6.90 10.07 -46.07
C PRO A 834 -7.83 8.85 -46.03
N SER A 835 -7.32 7.68 -46.42
CA SER A 835 -8.09 6.43 -46.36
C SER A 835 -8.55 6.15 -44.92
N GLY A 836 -9.86 5.98 -44.73
CA GLY A 836 -10.47 5.74 -43.41
C GLY A 836 -10.85 7.00 -42.64
N PHE A 837 -10.61 8.20 -43.17
CA PHE A 837 -11.01 9.46 -42.54
C PHE A 837 -12.53 9.64 -42.55
N SER A 838 -13.09 10.09 -41.44
CA SER A 838 -14.52 10.09 -41.15
C SER A 838 -14.97 11.33 -40.38
N ALA A 839 -16.28 11.49 -40.19
CA ALA A 839 -16.81 12.58 -39.37
C ALA A 839 -16.45 12.43 -37.88
N ASP A 840 -16.24 11.19 -37.41
CA ASP A 840 -15.77 10.90 -36.05
C ASP A 840 -14.39 11.51 -35.78
N ASP A 841 -13.49 11.46 -36.78
CA ASP A 841 -12.15 12.08 -36.68
C ASP A 841 -12.23 13.60 -36.51
N ILE A 842 -13.12 14.27 -37.26
CA ILE A 842 -13.33 15.72 -37.15
C ILE A 842 -13.91 16.07 -35.78
N PHE A 843 -14.91 15.33 -35.30
CA PHE A 843 -15.49 15.55 -33.98
C PHE A 843 -14.46 15.35 -32.87
N TYR A 844 -13.65 14.29 -32.96
CA TYR A 844 -12.55 14.02 -32.05
C TYR A 844 -11.54 15.18 -32.03
N LEU A 845 -11.07 15.62 -33.20
CA LEU A 845 -10.07 16.69 -33.33
C LEU A 845 -10.60 18.04 -32.84
N SER A 846 -11.86 18.37 -33.14
CA SER A 846 -12.51 19.59 -32.62
C SER A 846 -12.63 19.55 -31.11
N ALA A 847 -13.09 18.42 -30.53
CA ALA A 847 -13.19 18.29 -29.09
C ALA A 847 -11.82 18.39 -28.39
N GLN A 848 -10.79 17.79 -29.00
CA GLN A 848 -9.42 17.92 -28.51
C GLN A 848 -8.96 19.38 -28.50
N HIS A 849 -9.23 20.12 -29.58
CA HIS A 849 -8.88 21.55 -29.67
C HIS A 849 -9.51 22.36 -28.53
N TYR A 850 -10.78 22.11 -28.19
CA TYR A 850 -11.44 22.81 -27.09
C TYR A 850 -10.84 22.50 -25.73
N ILE A 851 -10.50 21.24 -25.44
CA ILE A 851 -9.79 20.90 -24.19
C ILE A 851 -8.47 21.66 -24.12
N ASP A 852 -7.71 21.65 -25.23
CA ASP A 852 -6.42 22.32 -25.31
C ASP A 852 -6.57 23.84 -25.11
N ASP A 853 -7.61 24.47 -25.66
CA ASP A 853 -7.90 25.89 -25.50
C ASP A 853 -8.30 26.26 -24.07
N ILE A 854 -9.16 25.47 -23.39
CA ILE A 854 -9.50 25.67 -21.96
C ILE A 854 -8.25 25.55 -21.10
N CYS A 855 -7.38 24.59 -21.42
CA CYS A 855 -6.16 24.33 -20.67
C CYS A 855 -5.02 25.33 -20.96
N ARG A 856 -5.22 26.36 -21.81
CA ARG A 856 -4.26 27.43 -22.10
C ARG A 856 -4.60 28.73 -21.36
N PRO A 857 -3.98 29.04 -20.22
CA PRO A 857 -4.01 30.39 -19.69
C PRO A 857 -2.89 31.23 -20.34
N SER A 858 -3.07 32.54 -20.34
CA SER A 858 -2.19 33.49 -21.01
C SER A 858 -0.74 33.36 -20.52
N ILE A 859 0.24 33.42 -21.43
CA ILE A 859 1.69 33.30 -21.13
C ILE A 859 2.15 34.29 -20.04
N SER A 860 1.42 35.39 -19.86
CA SER A 860 1.63 36.43 -18.84
C SER A 860 1.42 35.95 -17.40
N ASP A 861 0.50 35.02 -17.13
CA ASP A 861 0.13 34.60 -15.76
C ASP A 861 0.98 33.43 -15.22
N HIS A 862 1.91 32.92 -16.03
CA HIS A 862 2.59 31.64 -15.81
C HIS A 862 4.10 31.71 -15.58
N ALA A 863 4.70 32.91 -15.62
CA ALA A 863 6.15 33.08 -15.52
C ALA A 863 6.74 32.67 -14.15
N GLU A 864 5.95 32.63 -13.08
CA GLU A 864 6.42 32.40 -11.70
C GLU A 864 6.26 30.95 -11.19
N ARG A 865 5.74 30.00 -11.97
CA ARG A 865 5.39 28.65 -11.45
C ARG A 865 6.58 27.67 -11.43
N SER A 866 6.85 27.11 -10.26
CA SER A 866 7.96 26.17 -9.97
C SER A 866 7.69 24.69 -10.29
N GLN A 867 6.47 24.32 -10.71
CA GLN A 867 6.16 22.95 -11.16
C GLN A 867 5.44 22.97 -12.52
N ARG A 868 6.11 22.49 -13.57
CA ARG A 868 5.55 22.30 -14.91
C ARG A 868 5.19 20.84 -15.10
N LEU A 869 3.90 20.53 -15.19
CA LEU A 869 3.42 19.19 -15.50
C LEU A 869 3.53 18.95 -17.01
N THR A 870 4.45 18.08 -17.43
CA THR A 870 4.60 17.69 -18.84
C THR A 870 3.96 16.31 -19.01
N ILE A 871 2.95 16.19 -19.87
CA ILE A 871 2.37 14.89 -20.22
C ILE A 871 2.90 14.51 -21.59
N GLY A 872 3.75 13.50 -21.64
CA GLY A 872 4.22 12.93 -22.90
C GLY A 872 3.07 12.21 -23.59
N TYR A 873 2.53 12.79 -24.66
CA TYR A 873 1.52 12.15 -25.48
C TYR A 873 2.16 11.60 -26.76
N THR A 874 2.03 10.28 -26.98
CA THR A 874 2.33 9.68 -28.29
C THR A 874 1.02 9.58 -29.06
N PRO A 875 0.80 10.40 -30.10
CA PRO A 875 -0.44 10.32 -30.86
C PRO A 875 -0.64 8.97 -31.53
N LEU A 876 -1.91 8.56 -31.64
CA LEU A 876 -2.31 7.50 -32.55
C LEU A 876 -1.79 7.87 -33.95
N ALA A 877 -1.22 6.90 -34.66
CA ALA A 877 -0.49 7.14 -35.90
C ALA A 877 -1.31 7.86 -37.00
N TYR A 878 -2.63 7.88 -36.87
CA TYR A 878 -3.60 8.51 -37.78
C TYR A 878 -4.27 9.79 -37.22
N LEU A 879 -4.11 10.10 -35.93
CA LEU A 879 -4.69 11.29 -35.27
C LEU A 879 -3.54 12.13 -34.68
N ARG A 880 -2.96 13.01 -35.50
CA ARG A 880 -1.95 13.96 -35.01
C ARG A 880 -2.62 15.04 -34.15
N PRO A 881 -2.09 15.38 -32.97
CA PRO A 881 -2.61 16.46 -32.16
C PRO A 881 -2.35 17.77 -32.91
N LEU A 882 -3.34 18.67 -32.94
CA LEU A 882 -3.15 20.03 -33.45
C LEU A 882 -2.12 20.80 -32.60
N TYR A 883 -2.02 20.46 -31.31
CA TYR A 883 -1.10 21.04 -30.35
C TYR A 883 -0.55 19.97 -29.39
N PRO A 884 0.72 20.06 -28.95
CA PRO A 884 1.23 19.20 -27.89
C PRO A 884 0.53 19.51 -26.57
N VAL A 885 0.25 18.48 -25.77
CA VAL A 885 -0.31 18.61 -24.42
C VAL A 885 0.65 19.47 -23.59
N SER A 886 0.21 20.68 -23.23
CA SER A 886 0.90 21.63 -22.34
C SER A 886 2.44 21.60 -22.40
N ILE A 887 3.02 22.07 -23.52
CA ILE A 887 4.42 22.51 -23.50
C ILE A 887 4.46 23.91 -22.89
N SER A 888 4.90 23.98 -21.64
CA SER A 888 5.68 25.13 -21.17
C SER A 888 7.17 24.83 -21.35
N THR A 889 7.62 24.85 -22.59
CA THR A 889 9.02 25.18 -22.96
C THR A 889 8.97 26.24 -24.04
N ILE A 890 8.60 27.46 -23.64
CA ILE A 890 9.12 28.64 -24.32
C ILE A 890 10.37 29.01 -23.52
N ASN A 891 11.53 28.63 -24.02
CA ASN A 891 12.79 29.25 -23.62
C ASN A 891 12.95 30.47 -24.55
N PRO A 892 12.71 31.71 -24.10
CA PRO A 892 12.66 32.87 -25.00
C PRO A 892 14.03 33.20 -25.64
N SER A 893 15.10 32.48 -25.27
CA SER A 893 16.48 32.76 -25.69
C SER A 893 17.18 31.60 -26.41
N ALA A 894 16.49 30.52 -26.78
CA ALA A 894 17.11 29.41 -27.53
C ALA A 894 16.40 29.12 -28.85
N THR A 895 17.06 29.44 -29.97
CA THR A 895 16.75 28.90 -31.29
C THR A 895 17.14 27.42 -31.34
N ALA A 896 16.27 26.53 -30.85
CA ALA A 896 16.48 25.09 -30.97
C ALA A 896 15.20 24.37 -31.39
N GLN A 897 15.35 23.61 -32.48
CA GLN A 897 14.37 22.73 -33.11
C GLN A 897 13.57 21.91 -32.08
N SER A 898 12.25 21.93 -32.23
CA SER A 898 11.32 21.01 -31.58
C SER A 898 11.67 19.56 -31.95
N LYS A 899 12.48 18.89 -31.13
CA LYS A 899 12.75 17.46 -31.26
C LYS A 899 11.54 16.67 -30.74
N PHE A 900 10.65 16.31 -31.66
CA PHE A 900 9.72 15.20 -31.48
C PHE A 900 10.51 13.89 -31.52
N ILE A 901 10.58 13.16 -30.40
CA ILE A 901 11.05 11.77 -30.42
C ILE A 901 9.82 10.92 -30.73
N VAL A 902 9.73 10.45 -31.97
CA VAL A 902 8.75 9.43 -32.39
C VAL A 902 9.36 8.07 -32.09
N ALA A 903 9.00 7.47 -30.95
CA ALA A 903 9.18 6.04 -30.76
C ALA A 903 8.03 5.32 -31.48
N HIS A 904 8.30 4.80 -32.68
CA HIS A 904 7.35 3.95 -33.40
C HIS A 904 7.29 2.57 -32.72
N SER A 905 6.23 2.29 -31.96
CA SER A 905 5.71 0.91 -31.90
C SER A 905 4.47 0.88 -32.79
N LYS A 906 4.60 0.31 -33.99
CA LYS A 906 3.42 -0.07 -34.76
C LYS A 906 2.57 -1.00 -33.87
N PRO A 907 1.27 -0.77 -33.70
CA PRO A 907 0.41 -1.84 -33.20
C PRO A 907 0.55 -2.98 -34.21
N ASN A 908 1.01 -4.14 -33.76
CA ASN A 908 0.82 -5.36 -34.52
C ASN A 908 -0.69 -5.57 -34.60
N ARG A 909 -1.31 -5.18 -35.73
CA ARG A 909 -2.43 -5.96 -36.23
C ARG A 909 -1.87 -7.35 -36.46
N ILE A 910 -2.23 -8.28 -35.58
CA ILE A 910 -2.14 -9.71 -35.89
C ILE A 910 -3.15 -10.00 -36.99
#